data_AF-A0A6C0KZF8-F1
#
_entry.id   AF-A0A6C0KZF8-F1
#
_cell.length_a   1.000
_cell.length_b   1.000
_cell.length_c   1.000
_cell.angle_alpha   90.00
_cell.angle_beta   90.00
_cell.angle_gamma   90.00
#
_symmetry.space_group_name_H-M   'P 1'
#
loop_
_entity.id
_entity.type
_entity.pdbx_description
1 polymer ?
#
loop_
_entity_poly.entity_id
_entity_poly.type
_entity_poly.pdbx_seq_one_letter_code
_entity_poly.pdbx_strand_id
1 'polypeptide(L)'
;MNYSEEQKYIIRACKDGSNVVVDAVAGSGKTTTLLGIATACPEERILAILFNRSLKEETRLRAQNLSLNFLEVHNYHALARKYYDTTIQNDSGITKVLKQNSKPVRQLPQWSRLVIDEVQDMNPLYYRLIKKLIHDLNNPKLKLTVMGDRFQSIYAFLQADARFLTHADQIYNTNASPWVRASLSTTYRCSKTICAFVNESLIGYDRLKPSSSNAGFPVTYVYGSPFDAHRYLHKQILQFLDQGYKPDDIFILAPSVKMKMKDTPVKMLENALVKSEIPVYVPSEDEIDISHGADGNPTQGKIVITTFHQSKGLERQIVIIYNFDDSYHAIFNTEADPEILSSELYVAITRCKKHLFVIHDMKQPTLRYLKNLSDEFLKIVNSRGQELEFIPEKPQEKKEKPRTFIFKASEMTNYLTAEAILEARNFLEIRSISDPYTKIPLHSMIETSPKRFEIVSDLNGIAIPAVYEWRLRKNIRIAQEEDKEGTKFGIRYAELKRKISPTQEPPMAIVLELANIFSSMDSGYHYKVAQIKDYNWATNEDIEPCMRILEENLDTMDIQYEVVMPEQVYTNYTIMGRIDAFSDKKNTLWELKCTDSLDATHEIQLGIYAWMFSRQFPTRFTNIQFHLLNMRTGECRQVMAQKKALDEMVAFLVAEKMRRPERKSDEEFIKEFASKFDPTQSNLKQLTIPNMIKSEQKAMFLDDDELVVPKVKPVKAPEEKNTMIQTTLSPVPTPNPDQTPSLTGRVLVFDLETTGLPICPSFGTYYPPQELDKYRQSRIVQWSWALYEPDGTLLAEEDHIIKPNPAEYRIDNAQFHGITDQIARVQGKDFTTVLTKWSAHLEQATTVVGHNVNFDRHVLLSELHRRKFLEEATEFETKHWICTMQRAKELCALRAGNKLKPPKLIELMHALNVEQEPGRSFHNSKHDVYYTAKCFFAEQVLKNPCPKMYEGKHKGKTYEEILKEDRDYVINAHAVCNVRKLYGSPLRKLSNWVKPMVAKDDQLKQEVKKREEEIRAMTDI
;
A
#
# COMPACT_ATOMS: atom_id res chain seq x y z
N MET A 1 -31.04 33.86 21.81
CA MET A 1 -30.74 32.40 21.81
C MET A 1 -31.04 31.84 23.19
N ASN A 2 -31.56 30.62 23.29
CA ASN A 2 -31.68 29.92 24.58
C ASN A 2 -30.39 29.17 24.87
N TYR A 3 -29.67 29.58 25.91
CA TYR A 3 -28.42 28.97 26.36
C TYR A 3 -28.68 27.95 27.46
N SER A 4 -27.92 26.85 27.51
CA SER A 4 -27.92 25.93 28.65
C SER A 4 -27.30 26.59 29.90
N GLU A 5 -27.50 26.02 31.08
CA GLU A 5 -26.88 26.53 32.31
C GLU A 5 -25.34 26.49 32.23
N GLU A 6 -24.76 25.44 31.63
CA GLU A 6 -23.32 25.34 31.37
C GLU A 6 -22.82 26.49 30.48
N GLN A 7 -23.56 26.81 29.41
CA GLN A 7 -23.24 27.94 28.51
C GLN A 7 -23.38 29.29 29.21
N LYS A 8 -24.45 29.50 29.99
CA LYS A 8 -24.67 30.73 30.77
C LYS A 8 -23.54 30.96 31.77
N TYR A 9 -23.07 29.89 32.43
CA TYR A 9 -21.94 29.96 33.35
C TYR A 9 -20.66 30.45 32.65
N ILE A 10 -20.33 29.88 31.49
CA ILE A 10 -19.16 30.28 30.70
C ILE A 10 -19.27 31.75 30.24
N ILE A 11 -20.44 32.15 29.73
CA ILE A 11 -20.70 33.51 29.28
C ILE A 11 -20.54 34.51 30.44
N ARG A 12 -21.07 34.18 31.63
CA ARG A 12 -20.91 35.00 32.83
C ARG A 12 -19.44 35.10 33.25
N ALA A 13 -18.72 33.99 33.32
CA ALA A 13 -17.29 34.00 33.66
C ALA A 13 -16.45 34.86 32.70
N CYS A 14 -16.75 34.82 31.40
CA CYS A 14 -16.12 35.70 30.42
C CYS A 14 -16.45 37.17 30.68
N LYS A 15 -17.73 37.50 30.91
CA LYS A 15 -18.20 38.85 31.22
C LYS A 15 -17.57 39.42 32.49
N ASP A 16 -17.32 38.57 33.49
CA ASP A 16 -16.67 38.95 34.75
C ASP A 16 -15.15 39.14 34.59
N GLY A 17 -14.60 38.99 33.37
CA GLY A 17 -13.21 39.29 33.06
C GLY A 17 -12.24 38.15 33.33
N SER A 18 -12.70 36.90 33.43
CA SER A 18 -11.82 35.73 33.63
C SER A 18 -11.22 35.21 32.32
N ASN A 19 -10.06 34.54 32.43
CA ASN A 19 -9.63 33.56 31.45
C ASN A 19 -10.47 32.28 31.64
N VAL A 20 -10.79 31.56 30.57
CA VAL A 20 -11.68 30.39 30.65
C VAL A 20 -11.12 29.21 29.84
N VAL A 21 -11.12 28.02 30.44
CA VAL A 21 -10.87 26.74 29.75
C VAL A 21 -12.18 25.95 29.73
N VAL A 22 -12.58 25.47 28.56
CA VAL A 22 -13.82 24.69 28.39
C VAL A 22 -13.52 23.31 27.79
N ASP A 23 -13.70 22.23 28.56
CA ASP A 23 -13.81 20.86 28.02
C ASP A 23 -15.24 20.62 27.56
N ALA A 24 -15.43 20.55 26.25
CA ALA A 24 -16.72 20.55 25.59
C ALA A 24 -16.89 19.29 24.76
N VAL A 25 -17.97 18.54 24.98
CA VAL A 25 -18.22 17.30 24.23
C VAL A 25 -18.70 17.57 22.80
N ALA A 26 -18.69 16.56 21.95
CA ALA A 26 -19.25 16.60 20.60
C ALA A 26 -20.70 17.12 20.59
N GLY A 27 -21.00 18.11 19.73
CA GLY A 27 -22.35 18.64 19.58
C GLY A 27 -22.86 19.44 20.78
N SER A 28 -21.98 19.96 21.63
CA SER A 28 -22.34 20.73 22.84
C SER A 28 -22.64 22.21 22.61
N GLY A 29 -22.43 22.70 21.38
CA GLY A 29 -22.73 24.08 21.00
C GLY A 29 -21.61 25.09 21.29
N LYS A 30 -20.33 24.71 21.15
CA LYS A 30 -19.16 25.60 21.30
C LYS A 30 -19.30 26.92 20.52
N THR A 31 -19.67 26.84 19.23
CA THR A 31 -19.90 28.03 18.39
C THR A 31 -21.04 28.91 18.92
N THR A 32 -22.11 28.30 19.43
CA THR A 32 -23.21 29.03 20.08
C THR A 32 -22.73 29.74 21.35
N THR A 33 -21.83 29.11 22.13
CA THR A 33 -21.17 29.71 23.29
C THR A 33 -20.30 30.89 22.90
N LEU A 34 -19.47 30.77 21.84
CA LEU A 34 -18.67 31.87 21.30
C LEU A 34 -19.54 33.09 20.94
N LEU A 35 -20.62 32.86 20.18
CA LEU A 35 -21.54 33.94 19.80
C LEU A 35 -22.23 34.54 21.02
N GLY A 36 -22.54 33.73 22.04
CA GLY A 36 -23.08 34.19 23.32
C GLY A 36 -22.12 35.06 24.11
N ILE A 37 -20.82 34.72 24.13
CA ILE A 37 -19.77 35.55 24.74
C ILE A 37 -19.72 36.91 24.04
N ALA A 38 -19.66 36.94 22.70
CA ALA A 38 -19.62 38.19 21.95
C ALA A 38 -20.89 39.03 22.10
N THR A 39 -22.06 38.39 22.20
CA THR A 39 -23.34 39.08 22.45
C THR A 39 -23.39 39.69 23.85
N ALA A 40 -22.85 39.00 24.86
CA ALA A 40 -22.85 39.46 26.25
C ALA A 40 -21.80 40.54 26.54
N CYS A 41 -20.77 40.65 25.70
CA CYS A 41 -19.68 41.62 25.79
C CYS A 41 -19.60 42.48 24.50
N PRO A 42 -20.63 43.30 24.19
CA PRO A 42 -20.70 44.01 22.90
C PRO A 42 -19.60 45.06 22.71
N GLU A 43 -19.00 45.57 23.79
CA GLU A 43 -17.91 46.55 23.75
C GLU A 43 -16.51 45.90 23.70
N GLU A 44 -16.41 44.57 23.90
CA GLU A 44 -15.13 43.88 23.83
C GLU A 44 -14.73 43.63 22.36
N ARG A 45 -13.48 43.94 22.03
CA ARG A 45 -12.88 43.52 20.75
C ARG A 45 -12.41 42.09 20.87
N ILE A 46 -13.11 41.18 20.21
CA ILE A 46 -12.90 39.74 20.31
C ILE A 46 -12.28 39.22 19.01
N LEU A 47 -11.18 38.49 19.13
CA LEU A 47 -10.66 37.66 18.05
C LEU A 47 -10.99 36.20 18.33
N ALA A 48 -11.79 35.58 17.48
CA ALA A 48 -12.07 34.17 17.48
C ALA A 48 -11.21 33.44 16.44
N ILE A 49 -10.49 32.40 16.87
CA ILE A 49 -9.65 31.55 16.02
C ILE A 49 -10.30 30.17 15.98
N LEU A 50 -10.79 29.80 14.80
CA LEU A 50 -11.46 28.54 14.53
C LEU A 50 -10.58 27.69 13.61
N PHE A 51 -10.46 26.40 13.90
CA PHE A 51 -9.57 25.51 13.15
C PHE A 51 -10.04 25.29 11.70
N ASN A 52 -11.33 25.03 11.50
CA ASN A 52 -11.91 24.67 10.20
C ASN A 52 -12.38 25.90 9.39
N ARG A 53 -12.11 25.90 8.07
CA ARG A 53 -12.48 27.00 7.14
C ARG A 53 -14.01 27.16 7.02
N SER A 54 -14.74 26.08 6.81
CA SER A 54 -16.20 26.07 6.69
C SER A 54 -16.86 26.57 7.98
N LEU A 55 -16.42 26.09 9.14
CA LEU A 55 -16.91 26.56 10.44
C LEU A 55 -16.65 28.07 10.64
N LYS A 56 -15.50 28.56 10.16
CA LYS A 56 -15.15 29.98 10.18
C LYS A 56 -16.12 30.82 9.33
N GLU A 57 -16.42 30.41 8.09
CA GLU A 57 -17.37 31.15 7.25
C GLU A 57 -18.81 31.11 7.80
N GLU A 58 -19.26 29.95 8.28
CA GLU A 58 -20.58 29.82 8.93
C GLU A 58 -20.69 30.71 10.17
N THR A 59 -19.65 30.76 11.00
CA THR A 59 -19.61 31.60 12.19
C THR A 59 -19.62 33.09 11.84
N ARG A 60 -18.92 33.49 10.78
CA ARG A 60 -18.96 34.88 10.28
C ARG A 60 -20.36 35.29 9.84
N LEU A 61 -21.05 34.43 9.07
CA LEU A 61 -22.41 34.69 8.63
C LEU A 61 -23.36 34.85 9.83
N ARG A 62 -23.25 33.97 10.83
CA ARG A 62 -24.03 34.08 12.07
C ARG A 62 -23.70 35.35 12.85
N ALA A 63 -22.43 35.73 12.94
CA ALA A 63 -22.01 36.95 13.61
C ALA A 63 -22.56 38.22 12.91
N GLN A 64 -22.58 38.23 11.57
CA GLN A 64 -23.18 39.30 10.77
C GLN A 64 -24.68 39.40 11.02
N ASN A 65 -25.40 38.27 11.01
CA ASN A 65 -26.84 38.25 11.30
C ASN A 65 -27.18 38.75 12.71
N LEU A 66 -26.25 38.61 13.65
CA LEU A 66 -26.37 39.12 15.03
C LEU A 66 -25.80 40.53 15.21
N SER A 67 -25.30 41.17 14.14
CA SER A 67 -24.68 42.50 14.17
C SER A 67 -23.50 42.62 15.16
N LEU A 68 -22.69 41.56 15.30
CA LEU A 68 -21.55 41.51 16.21
C LEU A 68 -20.31 42.16 15.59
N ASN A 69 -20.32 43.49 15.48
CA ASN A 69 -19.31 44.28 14.75
C ASN A 69 -17.89 44.22 15.33
N PHE A 70 -17.73 43.85 16.61
CA PHE A 70 -16.44 43.75 17.29
C PHE A 70 -15.89 42.31 17.40
N LEU A 71 -16.58 41.34 16.79
CA LEU A 71 -16.12 39.97 16.67
C LEU A 71 -15.43 39.76 15.33
N GLU A 72 -14.13 39.51 15.38
CA GLU A 72 -13.34 39.10 14.23
C GLU A 72 -13.08 37.60 14.27
N VAL A 73 -13.38 36.89 13.18
CA VAL A 73 -13.27 35.41 13.13
C VAL A 73 -12.26 35.01 12.05
N HIS A 74 -11.24 34.24 12.42
CA HIS A 74 -10.20 33.72 11.52
C HIS A 74 -9.91 32.24 11.78
N ASN A 75 -9.24 31.60 10.83
CA ASN A 75 -8.44 30.41 11.11
C ASN A 75 -6.95 30.81 11.18
N TYR A 76 -6.07 29.89 11.58
CA TYR A 76 -4.63 30.19 11.77
C TYR A 76 -3.98 30.79 10.52
N HIS A 77 -4.21 30.22 9.34
CA HIS A 77 -3.65 30.74 8.09
C HIS A 77 -4.21 32.10 7.70
N ALA A 78 -5.52 32.34 7.82
CA ALA A 78 -6.12 33.63 7.49
C ALA A 78 -5.63 34.74 8.43
N LEU A 79 -5.46 34.43 9.71
CA LEU A 79 -4.87 35.34 10.69
C LEU A 79 -3.43 35.70 10.32
N ALA A 80 -2.58 34.69 10.11
CA ALA A 80 -1.18 34.89 9.75
C ALA A 80 -1.05 35.66 8.42
N ARG A 81 -1.87 35.29 7.41
CA ARG A 81 -1.90 35.96 6.10
C ARG A 81 -2.27 37.43 6.21
N LYS A 82 -3.27 37.75 7.05
CA LYS A 82 -3.76 39.12 7.19
C LYS A 82 -2.76 40.02 7.90
N TYR A 83 -2.10 39.52 8.94
CA TYR A 83 -1.32 40.37 9.85
C TYR A 83 0.19 40.22 9.74
N TYR A 84 0.73 39.11 9.23
CA TYR A 84 2.18 38.86 9.20
C TYR A 84 2.76 38.77 7.79
N ASP A 85 2.12 38.05 6.87
CA ASP A 85 2.63 37.93 5.49
C ASP A 85 1.50 37.53 4.52
N THR A 86 1.19 38.39 3.56
CA THR A 86 0.09 38.20 2.60
C THR A 86 0.26 36.99 1.69
N THR A 87 1.46 36.41 1.61
CA THR A 87 1.78 35.25 0.76
C THR A 87 1.52 33.91 1.44
N ILE A 88 1.20 33.87 2.74
CA ILE A 88 0.99 32.62 3.49
C ILE A 88 -0.20 31.83 2.94
N GLN A 89 0.06 30.61 2.46
CA GLN A 89 -0.99 29.70 1.99
C GLN A 89 -1.17 28.46 2.87
N ASN A 90 -0.11 28.03 3.56
CA ASN A 90 -0.05 26.78 4.30
C ASN A 90 0.82 26.94 5.56
N ASP A 91 0.99 25.84 6.31
CA ASP A 91 1.78 25.80 7.54
C ASP A 91 3.24 26.21 7.33
N SER A 92 3.85 25.91 6.19
CA SER A 92 5.23 26.31 5.87
C SER A 92 5.40 27.84 5.85
N GLY A 93 4.35 28.58 5.45
CA GLY A 93 4.33 30.05 5.55
C GLY A 93 4.35 30.54 7.00
N ILE A 94 3.60 29.89 7.89
CA ILE A 94 3.60 30.18 9.33
C ILE A 94 4.98 29.87 9.93
N THR A 95 5.59 28.73 9.56
CA THR A 95 6.94 28.35 9.99
C THR A 95 7.97 29.41 9.61
N LYS A 96 7.89 29.99 8.40
CA LYS A 96 8.78 31.08 7.98
C LYS A 96 8.62 32.33 8.86
N VAL A 97 7.39 32.76 9.12
CA VAL A 97 7.10 33.91 10.00
C VAL A 97 7.70 33.71 11.40
N LEU A 98 7.60 32.51 11.95
CA LEU A 98 8.15 32.18 13.27
C LEU A 98 9.68 32.16 13.22
N LYS A 99 10.30 31.40 12.30
CA LYS A 99 11.76 31.30 12.16
C LYS A 99 12.44 32.66 11.94
N GLN A 100 11.82 33.56 11.18
CA GLN A 100 12.34 34.90 10.90
C GLN A 100 11.92 35.94 11.96
N ASN A 101 11.07 35.54 12.91
CA ASN A 101 10.41 36.43 13.85
C ASN A 101 9.82 37.69 13.17
N SER A 102 9.13 37.50 12.05
CA SER A 102 8.62 38.60 11.22
C SER A 102 7.67 39.49 12.02
N LYS A 103 7.80 40.81 11.88
CA LYS A 103 6.90 41.78 12.53
C LYS A 103 5.54 41.81 11.81
N PRO A 104 4.44 42.22 12.49
CA PRO A 104 3.17 42.42 11.82
C PRO A 104 3.28 43.44 10.67
N VAL A 105 2.78 43.08 9.49
CA VAL A 105 2.68 43.98 8.31
C VAL A 105 1.47 44.89 8.38
N ARG A 106 0.53 44.62 9.28
CA ARG A 106 -0.63 45.48 9.57
C ARG A 106 -0.71 45.74 11.08
N GLN A 107 -1.23 46.90 11.44
CA GLN A 107 -1.49 47.21 12.84
C GLN A 107 -2.47 46.19 13.43
N LEU A 108 -2.07 45.55 14.53
CA LEU A 108 -2.92 44.62 15.25
C LEU A 108 -4.04 45.40 15.96
N PRO A 109 -5.32 45.04 15.73
CA PRO A 109 -6.41 45.53 16.56
C PRO A 109 -6.13 45.24 18.02
N GLN A 110 -6.45 46.20 18.90
CA GLN A 110 -6.34 46.03 20.35
C GLN A 110 -7.46 45.10 20.85
N TRP A 111 -7.34 43.81 20.54
CA TRP A 111 -8.26 42.79 21.04
C TRP A 111 -8.11 42.69 22.55
N SER A 112 -9.23 42.68 23.26
CA SER A 112 -9.30 42.46 24.70
C SER A 112 -9.52 40.99 25.05
N ARG A 113 -9.97 40.17 24.09
CA ARG A 113 -10.18 38.74 24.27
C ARG A 113 -9.79 37.93 23.04
N LEU A 114 -9.07 36.83 23.27
CA LEU A 114 -8.86 35.76 22.31
C LEU A 114 -9.76 34.58 22.66
N VAL A 115 -10.56 34.12 21.70
CA VAL A 115 -11.31 32.88 21.80
C VAL A 115 -10.71 31.88 20.83
N ILE A 116 -10.25 30.73 21.32
CA ILE A 116 -9.62 29.70 20.49
C ILE A 116 -10.46 28.43 20.60
N ASP A 117 -10.93 27.92 19.46
CA ASP A 117 -11.74 26.70 19.38
C ASP A 117 -10.92 25.51 18.85
N GLU A 118 -11.40 24.31 19.14
CA GLU A 118 -10.74 23.02 18.82
C GLU A 118 -9.28 22.95 19.29
N VAL A 119 -8.99 23.48 20.48
CA VAL A 119 -7.62 23.56 21.02
C VAL A 119 -6.98 22.20 21.25
N GLN A 120 -7.76 21.12 21.36
CA GLN A 120 -7.22 19.76 21.43
C GLN A 120 -6.45 19.33 20.18
N ASP A 121 -6.69 20.00 19.04
CA ASP A 121 -6.00 19.75 17.77
C ASP A 121 -4.85 20.74 17.52
N MET A 122 -4.56 21.60 18.50
CA MET A 122 -3.44 22.52 18.42
C MET A 122 -2.13 21.73 18.41
N ASN A 123 -1.25 22.09 17.47
CA ASN A 123 0.12 21.60 17.41
C ASN A 123 1.10 22.71 17.88
N PRO A 124 2.40 22.39 18.08
CA PRO A 124 3.39 23.38 18.53
C PRO A 124 3.55 24.58 17.58
N LEU A 125 3.29 24.42 16.28
CA LEU A 125 3.35 25.52 15.30
C LEU A 125 2.27 26.56 15.58
N TYR A 126 1.02 26.11 15.72
CA TYR A 126 -0.12 26.99 16.00
C TYR A 126 -0.02 27.60 17.40
N TYR A 127 0.42 26.83 18.41
CA TYR A 127 0.68 27.37 19.74
C TYR A 127 1.69 28.54 19.69
N ARG A 128 2.83 28.35 18.99
CA ARG A 128 3.86 29.40 18.83
C ARG A 128 3.32 30.62 18.08
N LEU A 129 2.49 30.43 17.05
CA LEU A 129 1.83 31.54 16.36
C LEU A 129 0.93 32.35 17.32
N ILE A 130 0.17 31.68 18.19
CA ILE A 130 -0.65 32.36 19.20
C ILE A 130 0.22 33.08 20.23
N LYS A 131 1.30 32.48 20.72
CA LYS A 131 2.24 33.15 21.63
C LYS A 131 2.89 34.37 20.98
N LYS A 132 3.25 34.27 19.70
CA LYS A 132 3.75 35.39 18.90
C LYS A 132 2.74 36.52 18.80
N LEU A 133 1.48 36.20 18.48
CA LEU A 133 0.40 37.19 18.43
C LEU A 133 0.22 37.90 19.77
N ILE A 134 0.18 37.15 20.87
CA ILE A 134 0.02 37.71 22.22
C ILE A 134 1.20 38.63 22.57
N HIS A 135 2.43 38.20 22.25
CA HIS A 135 3.63 38.99 22.44
C HIS A 135 3.59 40.29 21.62
N ASP A 136 3.28 40.21 20.33
CA ASP A 136 3.27 41.37 19.42
C ASP A 136 2.09 42.32 19.69
N LEU A 137 0.98 41.82 20.21
CA LEU A 137 -0.16 42.64 20.65
C LEU A 137 0.19 43.48 21.88
N ASN A 138 1.05 42.94 22.76
CA ASN A 138 1.54 43.59 23.98
C ASN A 138 0.41 44.19 24.84
N ASN A 139 -0.70 43.47 24.98
CA ASN A 139 -1.86 43.91 25.76
C ASN A 139 -1.95 43.16 27.10
N PRO A 140 -1.62 43.81 28.25
CA PRO A 140 -1.65 43.16 29.57
C PRO A 140 -3.08 42.85 30.07
N LYS A 141 -4.12 43.39 29.41
CA LYS A 141 -5.53 43.13 29.74
C LYS A 141 -6.16 42.01 28.91
N LEU A 142 -5.41 41.41 27.98
CA LEU A 142 -5.92 40.40 27.05
C LEU A 142 -6.38 39.14 27.79
N LYS A 143 -7.66 38.79 27.69
CA LYS A 143 -8.23 37.57 28.25
C LYS A 143 -8.21 36.42 27.24
N LEU A 144 -8.12 35.18 27.71
CA LEU A 144 -8.19 33.98 26.87
C LEU A 144 -9.40 33.13 27.21
N THR A 145 -10.09 32.65 26.18
CA THR A 145 -11.11 31.63 26.28
C THR A 145 -10.71 30.50 25.33
N VAL A 146 -10.31 29.35 25.88
CA VAL A 146 -9.95 28.17 25.08
C VAL A 146 -11.05 27.13 25.20
N MET A 147 -11.45 26.54 24.07
CA MET A 147 -12.51 25.55 23.99
C MET A 147 -12.06 24.38 23.13
N GLY A 148 -12.51 23.18 23.50
CA GLY A 148 -12.21 21.98 22.73
C GLY A 148 -12.75 20.73 23.39
N ASP A 149 -12.61 19.59 22.73
CA ASP A 149 -12.98 18.28 23.27
C ASP A 149 -11.72 17.44 23.47
N ARG A 150 -11.30 17.19 24.71
CA ARG A 150 -10.06 16.43 24.96
C ARG A 150 -10.07 15.00 24.40
N PHE A 151 -11.24 14.43 24.10
CA PHE A 151 -11.41 13.10 23.48
C PHE A 151 -11.51 13.14 21.96
N GLN A 152 -11.43 14.32 21.32
CA GLN A 152 -11.40 14.42 19.86
C GLN A 152 -10.03 14.80 19.33
N SER A 153 -8.92 14.63 20.06
CA SER A 153 -7.58 14.91 19.53
C SER A 153 -7.14 13.79 18.59
N ILE A 154 -7.31 13.99 17.27
CA ILE A 154 -7.05 12.97 16.23
C ILE A 154 -5.89 13.33 15.31
N TYR A 155 -5.31 14.53 15.44
CA TYR A 155 -4.17 14.97 14.61
C TYR A 155 -2.83 14.78 15.33
N ALA A 156 -2.74 13.81 16.24
CA ALA A 156 -1.53 13.54 17.03
C ALA A 156 -0.31 13.22 16.14
N PHE A 157 -0.54 12.62 14.96
CA PHE A 157 0.50 12.40 13.95
C PHE A 157 1.09 13.70 13.38
N LEU A 158 0.35 14.83 13.44
CA LEU A 158 0.85 16.19 13.17
C LEU A 158 1.29 16.92 14.44
N GLN A 159 1.64 16.17 15.49
CA GLN A 159 2.01 16.67 16.81
C GLN A 159 0.90 17.46 17.53
N ALA A 160 -0.37 17.27 17.17
CA ALA A 160 -1.46 17.84 17.95
C ALA A 160 -1.53 17.21 19.34
N ASP A 161 -1.84 18.00 20.37
CA ASP A 161 -1.85 17.52 21.75
C ASP A 161 -3.01 18.12 22.56
N ALA A 162 -3.87 17.25 23.12
CA ALA A 162 -4.99 17.67 23.95
C ALA A 162 -4.56 18.50 25.19
N ARG A 163 -3.29 18.43 25.59
CA ARG A 163 -2.74 19.19 26.72
C ARG A 163 -2.67 20.69 26.47
N PHE A 164 -2.65 21.14 25.21
CA PHE A 164 -2.85 22.56 24.91
C PHE A 164 -4.21 23.08 25.42
N LEU A 165 -5.21 22.20 25.51
CA LEU A 165 -6.51 22.50 26.12
C LEU A 165 -6.47 22.24 27.63
N THR A 166 -6.06 21.06 28.09
CA THR A 166 -6.23 20.66 29.50
C THR A 166 -5.30 21.40 30.47
N HIS A 167 -4.18 21.93 29.97
CA HIS A 167 -3.18 22.70 30.73
C HIS A 167 -3.03 24.14 30.23
N ALA A 168 -4.04 24.66 29.52
CA ALA A 168 -4.04 26.01 28.98
C ALA A 168 -3.77 27.09 30.05
N ASP A 169 -4.29 26.89 31.26
CA ASP A 169 -4.08 27.77 32.42
C ASP A 169 -2.63 27.87 32.87
N GLN A 170 -1.82 26.85 32.61
CA GLN A 170 -0.42 26.78 33.01
C GLN A 170 0.53 27.25 31.90
N ILE A 171 0.19 26.98 30.64
CA ILE A 171 1.05 27.34 29.48
C ILE A 171 0.80 28.79 29.00
N TYR A 172 -0.40 29.33 29.22
CA TYR A 172 -0.75 30.71 28.92
C TYR A 172 -0.73 31.59 30.17
N ASN A 173 0.46 31.97 30.63
CA ASN A 173 0.62 32.98 31.69
C ASN A 173 0.71 34.40 31.10
N THR A 174 -0.39 34.88 30.52
CA THR A 174 -0.40 36.14 29.75
C THR A 174 -0.76 37.36 30.56
N ASN A 175 -1.47 37.18 31.67
CA ASN A 175 -1.97 38.26 32.51
C ASN A 175 -2.39 37.71 33.90
N ALA A 176 -2.77 38.60 34.84
CA ALA A 176 -3.11 38.25 36.22
C ALA A 176 -4.45 37.48 36.43
N SER A 177 -5.16 37.11 35.36
CA SER A 177 -6.42 36.29 35.36
C SER A 177 -7.37 36.69 36.43
N PRO A 178 -8.25 35.83 36.98
CA PRO A 178 -8.15 34.39 37.23
C PRO A 178 -8.49 33.48 36.04
N TRP A 179 -8.19 32.19 36.19
CA TRP A 179 -8.62 31.12 35.29
C TRP A 179 -9.85 30.39 35.85
N VAL A 180 -10.87 30.23 35.01
CA VAL A 180 -12.08 29.43 35.30
C VAL A 180 -12.07 28.20 34.41
N ARG A 181 -12.21 27.02 35.03
CA ARG A 181 -12.42 25.76 34.31
C ARG A 181 -13.91 25.47 34.25
N ALA A 182 -14.43 25.23 33.06
CA ALA A 182 -15.82 24.91 32.80
C ALA A 182 -15.95 23.69 31.89
N SER A 183 -17.13 23.10 31.85
CA SER A 183 -17.46 21.99 30.95
C SER A 183 -18.74 22.29 30.17
N LEU A 184 -18.81 21.76 28.95
CA LEU A 184 -20.04 21.63 28.20
C LEU A 184 -20.30 20.13 27.99
N SER A 185 -21.01 19.50 28.93
CA SER A 185 -21.24 18.05 28.94
C SER A 185 -22.52 17.64 28.23
N THR A 186 -23.43 18.59 28.00
CA THR A 186 -24.70 18.36 27.30
C THR A 186 -24.48 18.29 25.78
N THR A 187 -24.84 17.18 25.15
CA THR A 187 -24.80 16.99 23.69
C THR A 187 -26.19 17.13 23.06
N TYR A 188 -26.26 17.92 21.99
CA TYR A 188 -27.44 18.07 21.13
C TYR A 188 -27.38 17.17 19.89
N ARG A 189 -26.33 16.33 19.80
CA ARG A 189 -26.10 15.44 18.67
C ARG A 189 -26.47 13.99 19.00
N CYS A 190 -25.85 13.42 20.03
CA CYS A 190 -25.98 11.99 20.32
C CYS A 190 -27.28 11.69 21.09
N SER A 191 -27.95 10.58 20.75
CA SER A 191 -29.11 10.06 21.49
C SER A 191 -28.71 9.55 22.89
N LYS A 192 -29.71 9.31 23.76
CA LYS A 192 -29.49 8.72 25.08
C LYS A 192 -28.80 7.35 24.98
N THR A 193 -29.21 6.48 24.07
CA THR A 193 -28.58 5.17 23.84
C THR A 193 -27.12 5.27 23.39
N ILE A 194 -26.79 6.21 22.51
CA ILE A 194 -25.39 6.43 22.09
C ILE A 194 -24.57 6.99 23.26
N CYS A 195 -25.13 7.91 24.05
CA CYS A 195 -24.47 8.42 25.26
C CYS A 195 -24.20 7.30 26.28
N ALA A 196 -25.19 6.44 26.53
CA ALA A 196 -25.06 5.29 27.42
C ALA A 196 -24.00 4.30 26.92
N PHE A 197 -24.01 3.96 25.62
CA PHE A 197 -22.99 3.11 25.02
C PHE A 197 -21.57 3.67 25.22
N VAL A 198 -21.36 4.97 25.01
CA VAL A 198 -20.05 5.58 25.26
C VAL A 198 -19.70 5.60 26.74
N ASN A 199 -20.60 6.14 27.57
CA ASN A 199 -20.35 6.35 29.01
C ASN A 199 -20.17 5.03 29.76
N GLU A 200 -21.04 4.05 29.53
CA GLU A 200 -21.10 2.80 30.29
C GLU A 200 -20.26 1.69 29.65
N SER A 201 -20.29 1.56 28.32
CA SER A 201 -19.61 0.45 27.64
C SER A 201 -18.18 0.73 27.24
N LEU A 202 -17.75 1.99 27.10
CA LEU A 202 -16.40 2.30 26.58
C LEU A 202 -15.52 3.04 27.59
N ILE A 203 -16.03 4.08 28.25
CA ILE A 203 -15.21 4.91 29.15
C ILE A 203 -15.40 4.60 30.65
N GLY A 204 -16.59 4.12 31.05
CA GLY A 204 -16.92 3.74 32.43
C GLY A 204 -17.29 4.89 33.37
N TYR A 205 -17.67 6.07 32.85
CA TYR A 205 -18.14 7.21 33.63
C TYR A 205 -19.00 8.17 32.77
N ASP A 206 -19.79 9.03 33.42
CA ASP A 206 -20.65 10.00 32.73
C ASP A 206 -19.87 11.14 32.08
N ARG A 207 -19.68 11.09 30.76
CA ARG A 207 -19.11 12.18 29.95
C ARG A 207 -20.15 12.88 29.09
N LEU A 208 -20.92 12.11 28.32
CA LEU A 208 -21.93 12.62 27.39
C LEU A 208 -23.29 12.67 28.10
N LYS A 209 -23.91 13.85 28.17
CA LYS A 209 -25.27 14.01 28.68
C LYS A 209 -26.23 14.33 27.53
N PRO A 210 -27.24 13.50 27.24
CA PRO A 210 -28.17 13.79 26.17
C PRO A 210 -29.02 15.01 26.50
N SER A 211 -29.19 15.94 25.55
CA SER A 211 -30.10 17.09 25.71
C SER A 211 -31.58 16.71 25.70
N SER A 212 -31.93 15.56 25.11
CA SER A 212 -33.29 15.05 25.01
C SER A 212 -33.50 13.83 25.92
N SER A 213 -34.70 13.71 26.47
CA SER A 213 -35.14 12.53 27.21
C SER A 213 -35.53 11.35 26.32
N ASN A 214 -35.61 11.53 24.99
CA ASN A 214 -35.90 10.43 24.07
C ASN A 214 -34.75 9.41 24.08
N ALA A 215 -35.08 8.14 24.34
CA ALA A 215 -34.12 7.04 24.39
C ALA A 215 -33.30 6.94 23.09
N GLY A 216 -33.93 7.15 21.94
CA GLY A 216 -33.34 6.84 20.63
C GLY A 216 -33.39 5.35 20.32
N PHE A 217 -32.56 4.90 19.37
CA PHE A 217 -32.49 3.50 18.96
C PHE A 217 -31.27 2.82 19.59
N PRO A 218 -31.35 1.52 19.95
CA PRO A 218 -30.19 0.77 20.42
C PRO A 218 -29.04 0.79 19.40
N VAL A 219 -27.81 0.84 19.91
CA VAL A 219 -26.60 0.68 19.08
C VAL A 219 -26.59 -0.75 18.53
N THR A 220 -26.48 -0.91 17.21
CA THR A 220 -26.44 -2.23 16.58
C THR A 220 -25.00 -2.72 16.48
N TYR A 221 -24.65 -3.72 17.28
CA TYR A 221 -23.34 -4.36 17.29
C TYR A 221 -23.35 -5.58 16.36
N VAL A 222 -22.70 -5.47 15.20
CA VAL A 222 -22.65 -6.54 14.19
C VAL A 222 -21.40 -7.39 14.41
N TYR A 223 -21.58 -8.59 14.96
CA TYR A 223 -20.51 -9.55 15.22
C TYR A 223 -20.47 -10.64 14.14
N GLY A 224 -19.39 -10.75 13.39
CA GLY A 224 -19.28 -11.79 12.36
C GLY A 224 -18.20 -11.50 11.33
N SER A 225 -18.28 -12.13 10.16
CA SER A 225 -17.42 -11.80 9.03
C SER A 225 -17.79 -10.42 8.47
N PRO A 226 -16.89 -9.43 8.44
CA PRO A 226 -17.17 -8.12 7.83
C PRO A 226 -17.46 -8.24 6.33
N PHE A 227 -16.83 -9.23 5.68
CA PHE A 227 -17.05 -9.57 4.27
C PHE A 227 -18.46 -10.10 4.01
N ASP A 228 -19.14 -10.69 5.01
CA ASP A 228 -20.55 -11.10 4.86
C ASP A 228 -21.53 -10.02 5.32
N ALA A 229 -21.12 -9.20 6.30
CA ALA A 229 -21.95 -8.14 6.88
C ALA A 229 -22.39 -7.09 5.85
N HIS A 230 -21.63 -6.87 4.76
CA HIS A 230 -22.01 -5.91 3.72
C HIS A 230 -23.42 -6.18 3.15
N ARG A 231 -23.86 -7.44 3.05
CA ARG A 231 -25.20 -7.79 2.55
C ARG A 231 -26.31 -7.35 3.51
N TYR A 232 -26.09 -7.57 4.80
CA TYR A 232 -27.00 -7.12 5.84
C TYR A 232 -27.06 -5.59 5.88
N LEU A 233 -25.91 -4.92 5.87
CA LEU A 233 -25.81 -3.46 5.90
C LEU A 233 -26.46 -2.82 4.67
N HIS A 234 -26.26 -3.39 3.48
CA HIS A 234 -26.94 -2.97 2.26
C HIS A 234 -28.47 -3.03 2.41
N LYS A 235 -29.01 -4.13 2.94
CA LYS A 235 -30.44 -4.26 3.23
C LYS A 235 -30.92 -3.23 4.27
N GLN A 236 -30.15 -2.98 5.33
CA GLN A 236 -30.49 -1.96 6.33
C GLN A 236 -30.52 -0.55 5.72
N ILE A 237 -29.54 -0.22 4.87
CA ILE A 237 -29.50 1.07 4.18
C ILE A 237 -30.74 1.24 3.30
N LEU A 238 -31.11 0.24 2.50
CA LEU A 238 -32.35 0.29 1.70
C LEU A 238 -33.59 0.51 2.57
N GLN A 239 -33.70 -0.18 3.70
CA GLN A 239 -34.81 0.01 4.64
C GLN A 239 -34.84 1.43 5.23
N PHE A 240 -33.69 2.04 5.52
CA PHE A 240 -33.65 3.44 5.96
C PHE A 240 -34.11 4.38 4.85
N LEU A 241 -33.67 4.16 3.61
CA LEU A 241 -34.13 4.97 2.48
C LEU A 241 -35.64 4.84 2.26
N ASP A 242 -36.21 3.63 2.38
CA ASP A 242 -37.66 3.39 2.31
C ASP A 242 -38.43 4.09 3.44
N GLN A 243 -37.82 4.27 4.61
CA GLN A 243 -38.37 5.03 5.74
C GLN A 243 -38.25 6.55 5.56
N GLY A 244 -37.70 7.03 4.44
CA GLY A 244 -37.58 8.44 4.10
C GLY A 244 -36.27 9.10 4.56
N TYR A 245 -35.30 8.34 5.06
CA TYR A 245 -33.94 8.86 5.21
C TYR A 245 -33.32 9.11 3.84
N LYS A 246 -32.45 10.10 3.75
CA LYS A 246 -31.75 10.45 2.51
C LYS A 246 -30.36 9.81 2.50
N PRO A 247 -29.72 9.65 1.33
CA PRO A 247 -28.30 9.30 1.27
C PRO A 247 -27.43 10.23 2.13
N ASP A 248 -27.76 11.52 2.15
CA ASP A 248 -27.15 12.57 2.99
C ASP A 248 -27.23 12.33 4.50
N ASP A 249 -28.06 11.38 4.93
CA ASP A 249 -28.22 11.04 6.33
C ASP A 249 -27.27 9.93 6.79
N ILE A 250 -26.41 9.39 5.90
CA ILE A 250 -25.64 8.16 6.14
C ILE A 250 -24.12 8.38 6.01
N PHE A 251 -23.37 7.93 7.01
CA PHE A 251 -21.93 7.71 6.95
C PHE A 251 -21.56 6.24 7.02
N ILE A 252 -20.53 5.89 6.25
CA ILE A 252 -19.78 4.65 6.40
C ILE A 252 -18.33 5.03 6.73
N LEU A 253 -17.88 4.65 7.91
CA LEU A 253 -16.58 5.02 8.46
C LEU A 253 -15.69 3.79 8.59
N ALA A 254 -14.45 3.89 8.16
CA ALA A 254 -13.43 2.86 8.34
C ALA A 254 -12.07 3.49 8.72
N PRO A 255 -11.15 2.74 9.35
CA PRO A 255 -9.81 3.27 9.64
C PRO A 255 -9.05 3.66 8.36
N SER A 256 -9.25 2.90 7.28
CA SER A 256 -8.74 3.21 5.95
C SER A 256 -9.77 2.81 4.89
N VAL A 257 -9.97 3.68 3.91
CA VAL A 257 -10.81 3.42 2.73
C VAL A 257 -9.98 3.11 1.49
N LYS A 258 -8.64 3.13 1.55
CA LYS A 258 -7.75 3.01 0.36
C LYS A 258 -6.91 1.75 0.34
N MET A 259 -7.29 0.72 1.10
CA MET A 259 -6.54 -0.53 1.13
C MET A 259 -6.43 -1.14 -0.28
N LYS A 260 -5.22 -1.58 -0.64
CA LYS A 260 -4.87 -2.15 -1.96
C LYS A 260 -5.53 -3.49 -2.25
N MET A 261 -6.08 -4.15 -1.21
CA MET A 261 -6.88 -5.34 -1.44
C MET A 261 -8.06 -4.96 -2.32
N LYS A 262 -8.16 -5.66 -3.44
CA LYS A 262 -9.22 -5.47 -4.45
C LYS A 262 -10.60 -5.54 -3.80
N ASP A 263 -10.85 -6.58 -3.02
CA ASP A 263 -12.07 -6.75 -2.25
C ASP A 263 -11.84 -6.41 -0.77
N THR A 264 -12.33 -5.25 -0.35
CA THR A 264 -12.49 -4.94 1.08
C THR A 264 -13.97 -4.93 1.45
N PRO A 265 -14.33 -5.19 2.72
CA PRO A 265 -15.72 -5.11 3.16
C PRO A 265 -16.42 -3.79 2.82
N VAL A 266 -15.66 -2.68 2.84
CA VAL A 266 -16.15 -1.33 2.52
C VAL A 266 -16.39 -1.18 1.02
N LYS A 267 -15.44 -1.60 0.16
CA LYS A 267 -15.59 -1.60 -1.31
C LYS A 267 -16.75 -2.49 -1.75
N MET A 268 -16.93 -3.65 -1.12
CA MET A 268 -18.06 -4.54 -1.40
C MET A 268 -19.42 -3.90 -1.07
N LEU A 269 -19.51 -3.17 0.05
CA LEU A 269 -20.71 -2.41 0.40
C LEU A 269 -20.96 -1.28 -0.59
N GLU A 270 -19.93 -0.51 -0.94
CA GLU A 270 -20.01 0.56 -1.95
C GLU A 270 -20.50 0.02 -3.30
N ASN A 271 -19.89 -1.06 -3.79
CA ASN A 271 -20.28 -1.71 -5.05
C ASN A 271 -21.74 -2.20 -5.02
N ALA A 272 -22.22 -2.69 -3.88
CA ALA A 272 -23.62 -3.10 -3.72
C ALA A 272 -24.59 -1.90 -3.72
N LEU A 273 -24.22 -0.79 -3.08
CA LEU A 273 -24.98 0.46 -3.06
C LEU A 273 -25.06 1.06 -4.47
N VAL A 274 -23.92 1.15 -5.16
CA VAL A 274 -23.82 1.61 -6.55
C VAL A 274 -24.65 0.74 -7.48
N LYS A 275 -24.64 -0.59 -7.30
CA LYS A 275 -25.48 -1.51 -8.08
C LYS A 275 -26.98 -1.25 -7.89
N SER A 276 -27.37 -0.71 -6.74
CA SER A 276 -28.74 -0.33 -6.40
C SER A 276 -29.05 1.13 -6.73
N GLU A 277 -28.20 1.79 -7.53
CA GLU A 277 -28.33 3.19 -7.95
C GLU A 277 -28.37 4.20 -6.79
N ILE A 278 -27.77 3.83 -5.65
CA ILE A 278 -27.64 4.73 -4.51
C ILE A 278 -26.37 5.57 -4.70
N PRO A 279 -26.48 6.91 -4.67
CA PRO A 279 -25.32 7.78 -4.80
C PRO A 279 -24.36 7.66 -3.62
N VAL A 280 -23.08 7.48 -3.91
CA VAL A 280 -21.98 7.35 -2.95
C VAL A 280 -20.87 8.34 -3.28
N TYR A 281 -20.11 8.76 -2.27
CA TYR A 281 -18.88 9.52 -2.45
C TYR A 281 -17.77 8.99 -1.55
N VAL A 282 -16.58 8.81 -2.13
CA VAL A 282 -15.36 8.35 -1.46
C VAL A 282 -14.22 9.34 -1.73
N PRO A 283 -13.73 10.08 -0.72
CA PRO A 283 -12.72 11.14 -0.90
C PRO A 283 -11.35 10.64 -1.39
N SER A 284 -10.68 11.43 -2.23
CA SER A 284 -9.29 11.21 -2.68
C SER A 284 -8.26 11.55 -1.57
N GLU A 285 -6.95 11.32 -1.79
CA GLU A 285 -5.90 11.52 -0.75
C GLU A 285 -5.63 12.98 -0.43
N ASP A 286 -5.77 13.85 -1.44
CA ASP A 286 -5.49 15.28 -1.32
C ASP A 286 -6.67 16.07 -0.73
N GLU A 287 -7.82 15.41 -0.53
CA GLU A 287 -9.04 16.00 0.01
C GLU A 287 -9.05 15.97 1.54
N ILE A 288 -8.44 17.01 2.12
CA ILE A 288 -8.43 17.25 3.58
C ILE A 288 -9.79 17.77 4.07
N ASP A 289 -10.47 18.58 3.25
CA ASP A 289 -11.80 19.10 3.53
C ASP A 289 -12.80 18.62 2.48
N ILE A 290 -13.68 17.71 2.89
CA ILE A 290 -14.76 17.18 2.05
C ILE A 290 -16.02 18.05 2.11
N SER A 291 -15.97 19.17 2.84
CA SER A 291 -17.08 20.11 3.00
C SER A 291 -16.90 21.34 2.11
N HIS A 292 -17.91 21.57 1.25
CA HIS A 292 -18.21 22.81 0.51
C HIS A 292 -17.01 23.58 -0.10
N GLY A 293 -16.81 23.41 -1.41
CA GLY A 293 -16.07 24.35 -2.24
C GLY A 293 -16.95 25.50 -2.73
N ALA A 294 -16.33 26.56 -3.30
CA ALA A 294 -17.08 27.62 -3.99
C ALA A 294 -17.89 27.08 -5.18
N ASP A 295 -17.47 25.93 -5.73
CA ASP A 295 -17.99 25.31 -6.94
C ASP A 295 -19.03 24.19 -6.68
N GLY A 296 -19.35 23.90 -5.41
CA GLY A 296 -20.31 22.86 -5.04
C GLY A 296 -19.89 22.01 -3.82
N ASN A 297 -20.76 21.07 -3.42
CA ASN A 297 -20.47 20.11 -2.35
C ASN A 297 -20.48 18.68 -2.90
N PRO A 298 -19.32 17.99 -2.95
CA PRO A 298 -19.24 16.63 -3.49
C PRO A 298 -19.99 15.60 -2.63
N THR A 299 -20.25 15.92 -1.35
CA THR A 299 -20.99 15.05 -0.43
C THR A 299 -22.51 15.18 -0.54
N GLN A 300 -23.00 16.20 -1.25
CA GLN A 300 -24.43 16.52 -1.29
C GLN A 300 -25.23 15.49 -2.10
N GLY A 301 -26.34 15.05 -1.53
CA GLY A 301 -27.23 14.03 -2.06
C GLY A 301 -26.67 12.60 -1.99
N LYS A 302 -25.65 12.31 -1.19
CA LYS A 302 -24.88 11.05 -1.26
C LYS A 302 -24.55 10.44 0.10
N ILE A 303 -24.43 9.11 0.11
CA ILE A 303 -23.79 8.39 1.21
C ILE A 303 -22.29 8.67 1.15
N VAL A 304 -21.69 9.09 2.26
CA VAL A 304 -20.25 9.37 2.31
C VAL A 304 -19.52 8.21 2.99
N ILE A 305 -18.54 7.64 2.27
CA ILE A 305 -17.63 6.64 2.80
C ILE A 305 -16.28 7.31 3.03
N THR A 306 -15.82 7.37 4.27
CA THR A 306 -14.61 8.11 4.61
C THR A 306 -13.91 7.56 5.85
N THR A 307 -12.76 8.14 6.19
CA THR A 307 -11.99 7.74 7.38
C THR A 307 -12.51 8.40 8.65
N PHE A 308 -12.14 7.87 9.82
CA PHE A 308 -12.44 8.51 11.11
C PHE A 308 -11.95 9.95 11.15
N HIS A 309 -10.75 10.20 10.61
CA HIS A 309 -10.13 11.51 10.58
C HIS A 309 -10.89 12.52 9.69
N GLN A 310 -11.17 12.14 8.45
CA GLN A 310 -11.88 12.99 7.49
C GLN A 310 -13.35 13.24 7.87
N SER A 311 -13.95 12.38 8.71
CA SER A 311 -15.32 12.59 9.21
C SER A 311 -15.45 13.68 10.27
N LYS A 312 -14.33 14.17 10.83
CA LYS A 312 -14.34 15.15 11.90
C LYS A 312 -15.01 16.45 11.49
N GLY A 313 -15.77 17.04 12.41
CA GLY A 313 -16.57 18.24 12.16
C GLY A 313 -17.90 17.96 11.45
N LEU A 314 -18.07 16.78 10.85
CA LEU A 314 -19.32 16.38 10.21
C LEU A 314 -20.19 15.53 11.14
N GLU A 315 -21.43 15.31 10.73
CA GLU A 315 -22.42 14.51 11.46
C GLU A 315 -23.51 13.99 10.50
N ARG A 316 -24.09 12.82 10.85
CA ARG A 316 -25.11 12.12 10.05
C ARG A 316 -26.14 11.45 10.96
N GLN A 317 -27.34 11.17 10.43
CA GLN A 317 -28.37 10.48 11.21
C GLN A 317 -27.98 9.03 11.49
N ILE A 318 -27.37 8.38 10.51
CA ILE A 318 -26.98 6.98 10.51
C ILE A 318 -25.47 6.91 10.30
N VAL A 319 -24.76 6.12 11.13
CA VAL A 319 -23.32 5.92 11.01
C VAL A 319 -23.00 4.43 11.16
N ILE A 320 -22.23 3.91 10.21
CA ILE A 320 -21.73 2.53 10.19
C ILE A 320 -20.21 2.58 10.38
N ILE A 321 -19.66 1.90 11.39
CA ILE A 321 -18.25 1.94 11.74
C ILE A 321 -17.62 0.54 11.57
N TYR A 322 -16.65 0.42 10.67
CA TYR A 322 -15.85 -0.80 10.49
C TYR A 322 -14.68 -0.88 11.46
N ASN A 323 -14.18 -2.11 11.69
CA ASN A 323 -13.05 -2.41 12.57
C ASN A 323 -13.27 -1.94 14.02
N PHE A 324 -14.48 -2.16 14.55
CA PHE A 324 -14.80 -1.88 15.95
C PHE A 324 -14.40 -3.07 16.85
N ASP A 325 -13.11 -3.41 16.82
CA ASP A 325 -12.51 -4.56 17.50
C ASP A 325 -11.00 -4.33 17.68
N ASP A 326 -10.30 -5.21 18.41
CA ASP A 326 -8.88 -4.99 18.75
C ASP A 326 -7.95 -4.99 17.54
N SER A 327 -8.43 -5.37 16.34
CA SER A 327 -7.65 -5.15 15.10
C SER A 327 -7.41 -3.68 14.82
N TYR A 328 -8.23 -2.76 15.35
CA TYR A 328 -7.99 -1.33 15.24
C TYR A 328 -6.66 -0.93 15.90
N HIS A 329 -6.49 -1.27 17.18
CA HIS A 329 -5.25 -0.98 17.92
C HIS A 329 -4.11 -1.86 17.46
N ALA A 330 -4.40 -3.11 17.09
CA ALA A 330 -3.38 -3.97 16.55
C ALA A 330 -2.85 -3.41 15.23
N ILE A 331 -3.69 -2.95 14.28
CA ILE A 331 -3.32 -2.64 12.89
C ILE A 331 -3.16 -1.16 12.59
N PHE A 332 -4.14 -0.34 12.97
CA PHE A 332 -4.28 1.03 12.49
C PHE A 332 -3.83 2.07 13.51
N ASN A 333 -3.97 1.80 14.81
CA ASN A 333 -3.59 2.71 15.88
C ASN A 333 -2.69 2.02 16.92
N THR A 334 -1.52 1.57 16.46
CA THR A 334 -0.56 0.81 17.29
C THR A 334 0.12 1.61 18.40
N GLU A 335 -0.03 2.93 18.37
CA GLU A 335 0.61 3.83 19.33
C GLU A 335 -0.33 4.27 20.45
N ALA A 336 -1.64 4.16 20.22
CA ALA A 336 -2.61 4.40 21.27
C ALA A 336 -2.51 3.32 22.35
N ASP A 337 -2.81 3.73 23.58
CA ASP A 337 -2.99 2.80 24.67
C ASP A 337 -4.26 1.96 24.40
N PRO A 338 -4.14 0.64 24.18
CA PRO A 338 -5.27 -0.21 23.79
C PRO A 338 -6.27 -0.43 24.93
N GLU A 339 -5.93 -0.03 26.16
CA GLU A 339 -6.78 -0.13 27.34
C GLU A 339 -7.70 1.10 27.51
N ILE A 340 -7.59 2.12 26.65
CA ILE A 340 -8.43 3.32 26.67
C ILE A 340 -9.09 3.59 25.31
N LEU A 341 -10.29 4.19 25.36
CA LEU A 341 -10.98 4.62 24.15
C LEU A 341 -10.14 5.65 23.39
N SER A 342 -9.79 5.32 22.15
CA SER A 342 -9.02 6.24 21.28
C SER A 342 -9.87 7.40 20.81
N SER A 343 -9.24 8.55 20.55
CA SER A 343 -9.92 9.74 20.05
C SER A 343 -10.61 9.50 18.71
N GLU A 344 -10.04 8.68 17.85
CA GLU A 344 -10.57 8.39 16.52
C GLU A 344 -11.86 7.57 16.59
N LEU A 345 -11.91 6.53 17.45
CA LEU A 345 -13.12 5.76 17.69
C LEU A 345 -14.19 6.61 18.38
N TYR A 346 -13.79 7.45 19.35
CA TYR A 346 -14.70 8.43 19.97
C TYR A 346 -15.27 9.42 18.92
N VAL A 347 -14.43 9.94 18.03
CA VAL A 347 -14.87 10.79 16.92
C VAL A 347 -15.86 10.04 16.03
N ALA A 348 -15.53 8.82 15.61
CA ALA A 348 -16.38 8.01 14.72
C ALA A 348 -17.78 7.78 15.31
N ILE A 349 -17.86 7.38 16.58
CA ILE A 349 -19.13 7.18 17.30
C ILE A 349 -19.92 8.48 17.38
N THR A 350 -19.25 9.57 17.77
CA THR A 350 -19.88 10.88 17.97
C THR A 350 -20.19 11.63 16.67
N ARG A 351 -20.07 10.99 15.51
CA ARG A 351 -20.64 11.49 14.24
C ARG A 351 -22.14 11.17 14.11
N CYS A 352 -22.63 10.22 14.91
CA CYS A 352 -23.99 9.69 14.80
C CYS A 352 -25.03 10.49 15.61
N LYS A 353 -26.22 10.69 15.02
CA LYS A 353 -27.38 11.29 15.71
C LYS A 353 -28.44 10.29 16.14
N LYS A 354 -28.69 9.23 15.36
CA LYS A 354 -29.83 8.31 15.57
C LYS A 354 -29.45 6.83 15.56
N HIS A 355 -28.93 6.32 14.43
CA HIS A 355 -28.70 4.88 14.22
C HIS A 355 -27.21 4.58 14.11
N LEU A 356 -26.64 3.96 15.13
CA LEU A 356 -25.22 3.59 15.16
C LEU A 356 -25.06 2.09 14.91
N PHE A 357 -24.25 1.74 13.92
CA PHE A 357 -23.79 0.37 13.66
C PHE A 357 -22.29 0.29 13.89
N VAL A 358 -21.85 -0.73 14.64
CA VAL A 358 -20.43 -1.04 14.82
C VAL A 358 -20.16 -2.46 14.34
N ILE A 359 -19.13 -2.65 13.51
CA ILE A 359 -18.80 -3.93 12.88
C ILE A 359 -17.55 -4.52 13.53
N HIS A 360 -17.72 -5.69 14.13
CA HIS A 360 -16.66 -6.48 14.76
C HIS A 360 -16.39 -7.73 13.92
N ASP A 361 -15.15 -7.87 13.43
CA ASP A 361 -14.69 -9.13 12.83
C ASP A 361 -14.63 -10.22 13.89
N MET A 362 -15.45 -11.26 13.74
CA MET A 362 -15.44 -12.43 14.64
C MET A 362 -14.07 -13.08 14.76
N LYS A 363 -13.12 -12.86 13.82
CA LYS A 363 -11.74 -13.35 13.90
C LYS A 363 -10.87 -12.59 14.91
N GLN A 364 -11.28 -11.40 15.32
CA GLN A 364 -10.51 -10.48 16.16
C GLN A 364 -11.05 -10.44 17.60
N PRO A 365 -10.19 -10.18 18.60
CA PRO A 365 -10.63 -9.93 19.96
C PRO A 365 -11.51 -8.67 20.06
N THR A 366 -12.35 -8.58 21.10
CA THR A 366 -13.07 -7.35 21.44
C THR A 366 -12.10 -6.23 21.84
N LEU A 367 -12.54 -4.97 21.71
CA LEU A 367 -11.83 -3.83 22.31
C LEU A 367 -11.65 -4.07 23.81
N ARG A 368 -10.47 -3.79 24.36
CA ARG A 368 -10.09 -4.20 25.73
C ARG A 368 -10.81 -3.42 26.83
N TYR A 369 -11.21 -2.20 26.52
CA TYR A 369 -12.03 -1.35 27.38
C TYR A 369 -13.53 -1.52 27.16
N LEU A 370 -13.96 -2.42 26.26
CA LEU A 370 -15.37 -2.72 26.08
C LEU A 370 -15.90 -3.41 27.34
N LYS A 371 -16.80 -2.73 28.03
CA LYS A 371 -17.46 -3.14 29.28
C LYS A 371 -18.97 -3.13 29.05
N ASN A 372 -19.73 -3.71 29.98
CA ASN A 372 -21.19 -3.58 30.10
C ASN A 372 -21.96 -3.60 28.75
N LEU A 373 -22.27 -4.80 28.25
CA LEU A 373 -23.07 -5.00 27.04
C LEU A 373 -24.55 -5.18 27.41
N SER A 374 -25.17 -4.10 27.91
CA SER A 374 -26.58 -4.13 28.32
C SER A 374 -27.53 -4.09 27.11
N ASP A 375 -28.52 -4.98 27.11
CA ASP A 375 -29.60 -5.01 26.12
C ASP A 375 -30.50 -3.75 26.17
N GLU A 376 -30.38 -2.90 27.20
CA GLU A 376 -31.14 -1.64 27.31
C GLU A 376 -30.80 -0.66 26.17
N PHE A 377 -29.54 -0.62 25.75
CA PHE A 377 -29.05 0.35 24.75
C PHE A 377 -28.20 -0.27 23.65
N LEU A 378 -27.97 -1.59 23.68
CA LEU A 378 -27.22 -2.34 22.70
C LEU A 378 -28.09 -3.46 22.10
N LYS A 379 -27.94 -3.70 20.79
CA LYS A 379 -28.52 -4.85 20.09
C LYS A 379 -27.41 -5.58 19.35
N ILE A 380 -27.13 -6.83 19.71
CA ILE A 380 -26.08 -7.63 19.08
C ILE A 380 -26.70 -8.50 17.98
N VAL A 381 -26.11 -8.48 16.79
CA VAL A 381 -26.54 -9.28 15.63
C VAL A 381 -25.37 -9.94 14.93
N ASN A 382 -25.60 -11.06 14.24
CA ASN A 382 -24.60 -11.66 13.38
C ASN A 382 -24.53 -10.99 11.98
N SER A 383 -23.59 -11.40 11.12
CA SER A 383 -23.46 -10.88 9.73
C SER A 383 -24.70 -11.04 8.85
N ARG A 384 -25.71 -11.82 9.28
CA ARG A 384 -26.99 -12.02 8.57
C ARG A 384 -28.14 -11.22 9.20
N GLY A 385 -27.89 -10.48 10.27
CA GLY A 385 -28.89 -9.70 11.00
C GLY A 385 -29.71 -10.50 12.02
N GLN A 386 -29.29 -11.71 12.38
CA GLN A 386 -29.94 -12.50 13.43
C GLN A 386 -29.40 -12.06 14.79
N GLU A 387 -30.29 -11.84 15.76
CA GLU A 387 -29.91 -11.41 17.11
C GLU A 387 -29.08 -12.48 17.83
N LEU A 388 -28.13 -12.02 18.64
CA LEU A 388 -27.25 -12.84 19.49
C LEU A 388 -27.41 -12.38 20.94
N GLU A 389 -27.39 -13.32 21.89
CA GLU A 389 -27.49 -13.01 23.32
C GLU A 389 -26.18 -12.42 23.88
N PHE A 390 -25.02 -12.82 23.35
CA PHE A 390 -23.72 -12.35 23.80
C PHE A 390 -22.69 -12.37 22.67
N ILE A 391 -21.59 -11.64 22.85
CA ILE A 391 -20.42 -11.69 21.97
C ILE A 391 -19.55 -12.89 22.40
N PRO A 392 -19.27 -13.87 21.52
CA PRO A 392 -18.40 -15.00 21.85
C PRO A 392 -16.99 -14.55 22.26
N GLU A 393 -16.52 -15.01 23.42
CA GLU A 393 -15.17 -14.72 23.91
C GLU A 393 -14.11 -15.39 23.02
N LYS A 394 -13.08 -14.61 22.65
CA LYS A 394 -11.87 -15.12 22.02
C LYS A 394 -10.64 -14.82 22.87
N PRO A 395 -9.76 -15.82 23.10
CA PRO A 395 -8.52 -15.60 23.82
C PRO A 395 -7.62 -14.60 23.08
N GLN A 396 -7.01 -13.70 23.84
CA GLN A 396 -6.03 -12.75 23.31
C GLN A 396 -4.75 -13.50 22.88
N GLU A 397 -4.50 -13.63 21.57
CA GLU A 397 -3.24 -14.19 21.07
C GLU A 397 -2.15 -13.11 20.94
N LYS A 398 -1.09 -13.22 21.74
CA LYS A 398 0.13 -12.39 21.65
C LYS A 398 1.07 -12.86 20.53
N LYS A 399 0.63 -12.81 19.27
CA LYS A 399 1.54 -13.03 18.12
C LYS A 399 1.71 -11.77 17.32
N GLU A 400 2.69 -10.96 17.73
CA GLU A 400 3.24 -9.91 16.88
C GLU A 400 4.04 -10.57 15.75
N LYS A 401 3.50 -10.56 14.54
CA LYS A 401 4.33 -10.75 13.34
C LYS A 401 5.06 -9.43 13.07
N PRO A 402 6.35 -9.47 12.66
CA PRO A 402 7.03 -8.27 12.20
C PRO A 402 6.22 -7.66 11.04
N ARG A 403 5.88 -6.38 11.17
CA ARG A 403 5.08 -5.65 10.18
C ARG A 403 5.93 -5.15 9.06
N THR A 404 5.58 -5.54 7.85
CA THR A 404 6.07 -4.90 6.63
C THR A 404 5.13 -3.75 6.26
N PHE A 405 5.65 -2.54 6.13
CA PHE A 405 4.89 -1.35 5.73
C PHE A 405 5.15 -1.07 4.25
N ILE A 406 4.11 -0.76 3.48
CA ILE A 406 4.24 -0.49 2.04
C ILE A 406 3.71 0.91 1.76
N PHE A 407 4.54 1.77 1.20
CA PHE A 407 4.19 3.15 0.84
C PHE A 407 4.35 3.39 -0.66
N LYS A 408 3.42 4.13 -1.28
CA LYS A 408 3.67 4.78 -2.57
C LYS A 408 4.59 5.99 -2.36
N ALA A 409 5.34 6.39 -3.39
CA ALA A 409 6.17 7.59 -3.34
C ALA A 409 5.36 8.84 -2.98
N SER A 410 4.13 8.98 -3.49
CA SER A 410 3.20 10.04 -3.11
C SER A 410 2.71 9.93 -1.65
N GLU A 411 2.54 8.72 -1.12
CA GLU A 411 2.11 8.50 0.27
C GLU A 411 3.19 8.89 1.29
N MET A 412 4.48 8.88 0.89
CA MET A 412 5.60 9.29 1.74
C MET A 412 5.54 10.77 2.13
N THR A 413 4.87 11.61 1.36
CA THR A 413 4.71 13.03 1.66
C THR A 413 3.47 13.34 2.50
N ASN A 414 2.54 12.39 2.63
CA ASN A 414 1.31 12.57 3.40
C ASN A 414 1.60 12.71 4.90
N TYR A 415 0.81 13.50 5.62
CA TYR A 415 0.86 13.60 7.09
C TYR A 415 2.22 14.04 7.69
N LEU A 416 3.10 14.64 6.90
CA LEU A 416 4.34 15.25 7.40
C LEU A 416 4.04 16.61 8.04
N THR A 417 4.77 16.94 9.11
CA THR A 417 4.72 18.30 9.68
C THR A 417 5.34 19.31 8.72
N ALA A 418 4.93 20.58 8.78
CA ALA A 418 5.52 21.62 7.92
C ALA A 418 7.03 21.80 8.13
N GLU A 419 7.52 21.56 9.35
CA GLU A 419 8.95 21.56 9.65
C GLU A 419 9.65 20.38 8.97
N ALA A 420 9.08 19.17 9.03
CA ALA A 420 9.61 18.00 8.32
C ALA A 420 9.59 18.16 6.80
N ILE A 421 8.53 18.77 6.23
CA ILE A 421 8.47 19.09 4.80
C ILE A 421 9.60 20.04 4.41
N LEU A 422 9.80 21.13 5.18
CA LEU A 422 10.88 22.08 4.91
C LEU A 422 12.27 21.44 5.05
N GLU A 423 12.45 20.56 6.04
CA GLU A 423 13.72 19.86 6.26
C GLU A 423 14.00 18.84 5.14
N ALA A 424 13.01 18.02 4.77
CA ALA A 424 13.11 17.10 3.64
C ALA A 424 13.42 17.83 2.33
N ARG A 425 12.81 19.00 2.11
CA ARG A 425 13.08 19.86 0.94
C ARG A 425 14.52 20.39 0.94
N ASN A 426 15.16 20.61 2.10
CA ASN A 426 16.54 21.15 2.16
C ASN A 426 17.60 20.17 1.61
N PHE A 427 17.28 18.89 1.49
CA PHE A 427 18.14 17.91 0.81
C PHE A 427 18.12 18.05 -0.73
N LEU A 428 17.20 18.86 -1.26
CA LEU A 428 16.98 19.06 -2.68
C LEU A 428 17.39 20.48 -3.09
N GLU A 429 18.09 20.59 -4.21
CA GLU A 429 18.29 21.83 -4.92
C GLU A 429 17.19 21.96 -5.99
N ILE A 430 16.43 23.07 -5.92
CA ILE A 430 15.31 23.32 -6.81
C ILE A 430 15.65 24.48 -7.73
N ARG A 431 15.62 24.23 -9.04
CA ARG A 431 15.81 25.25 -10.07
C ARG A 431 14.50 25.50 -10.79
N SER A 432 14.03 26.75 -10.81
CA SER A 432 12.91 27.15 -11.68
C SER A 432 13.38 27.12 -13.13
N ILE A 433 12.68 26.36 -13.97
CA ILE A 433 12.90 26.31 -15.43
C ILE A 433 11.93 27.29 -16.10
N SER A 434 10.67 27.27 -15.65
CA SER A 434 9.66 28.25 -16.04
C SER A 434 8.76 28.57 -14.84
N ASP A 435 8.54 29.86 -14.62
CA ASP A 435 7.55 30.34 -13.67
C ASP A 435 6.13 30.13 -14.24
N PRO A 436 5.09 30.03 -13.40
CA PRO A 436 3.72 29.92 -13.89
C PRO A 436 3.37 31.14 -14.76
N TYR A 437 3.04 30.89 -16.03
CA TYR A 437 2.75 31.95 -17.02
C TYR A 437 1.30 31.94 -17.51
N THR A 438 0.53 30.90 -17.15
CA THR A 438 -0.90 30.81 -17.45
C THR A 438 -1.66 30.16 -16.30
N LYS A 439 -2.99 30.20 -16.36
CA LYS A 439 -3.86 29.38 -15.52
C LYS A 439 -5.02 28.89 -16.37
N ILE A 440 -4.86 27.68 -16.91
CA ILE A 440 -5.85 27.09 -17.81
C ILE A 440 -7.13 26.80 -17.01
N PRO A 441 -8.31 27.27 -17.46
CA PRO A 441 -9.56 27.14 -16.73
C PRO A 441 -10.14 25.73 -16.91
N LEU A 442 -9.53 24.74 -16.26
CA LEU A 442 -10.07 23.37 -16.20
C LEU A 442 -11.04 23.24 -15.02
N HIS A 443 -12.19 22.61 -15.27
CA HIS A 443 -13.15 22.23 -14.24
C HIS A 443 -12.53 21.17 -13.31
N SER A 444 -12.41 21.47 -12.02
CA SER A 444 -12.01 20.51 -10.98
C SER A 444 -13.19 19.74 -10.39
N MET A 445 -14.41 20.24 -10.62
CA MET A 445 -15.67 19.68 -10.15
C MET A 445 -16.75 19.89 -11.22
N ILE A 446 -17.65 18.93 -11.37
CA ILE A 446 -18.76 18.96 -12.32
C ILE A 446 -20.07 18.67 -11.62
N GLU A 447 -21.16 19.26 -12.09
CA GLU A 447 -22.51 18.87 -11.68
C GLU A 447 -22.97 17.68 -12.54
N THR A 448 -23.21 16.52 -11.92
CA THR A 448 -23.62 15.29 -12.63
C THR A 448 -25.13 15.11 -12.70
N SER A 449 -25.86 15.77 -11.81
CA SER A 449 -27.31 15.87 -11.79
C SER A 449 -27.69 17.04 -10.88
N PRO A 450 -28.95 17.56 -10.92
CA PRO A 450 -29.32 18.76 -10.18
C PRO A 450 -28.89 18.70 -8.70
N LYS A 451 -27.96 19.59 -8.33
CA LYS A 451 -27.34 19.74 -7.01
C LYS A 451 -26.46 18.56 -6.53
N ARG A 452 -25.96 17.73 -7.44
CA ARG A 452 -24.97 16.68 -7.13
C ARG A 452 -23.71 16.89 -7.95
N PHE A 453 -22.57 16.83 -7.27
CA PHE A 453 -21.28 17.20 -7.84
C PHE A 453 -20.26 16.08 -7.74
N GLU A 454 -19.41 15.91 -8.76
CA GLU A 454 -18.24 15.03 -8.72
C GLU A 454 -16.96 15.84 -8.88
N ILE A 455 -15.94 15.49 -8.09
CA ILE A 455 -14.57 15.99 -8.29
C ILE A 455 -13.98 15.22 -9.48
N VAL A 456 -13.38 15.94 -10.43
CA VAL A 456 -12.81 15.37 -11.67
C VAL A 456 -11.37 15.82 -11.93
N SER A 457 -10.74 16.52 -10.98
CA SER A 457 -9.35 16.96 -11.11
C SER A 457 -8.36 15.80 -11.26
N ASP A 458 -8.61 14.70 -10.55
CA ASP A 458 -7.88 13.43 -10.68
C ASP A 458 -8.03 12.84 -12.08
N LEU A 459 -9.24 12.86 -12.65
CA LEU A 459 -9.52 12.38 -14.00
C LEU A 459 -8.84 13.24 -15.07
N ASN A 460 -8.81 14.57 -14.89
CA ASN A 460 -8.08 15.47 -15.78
C ASN A 460 -6.58 15.16 -15.79
N GLY A 461 -6.02 14.85 -14.60
CA GLY A 461 -4.63 14.43 -14.42
C GLY A 461 -4.24 13.17 -15.20
N ILE A 462 -5.19 12.27 -15.45
CA ILE A 462 -4.98 11.03 -16.22
C ILE A 462 -5.29 11.23 -17.71
N ALA A 463 -6.39 11.91 -18.03
CA ALA A 463 -6.90 12.00 -19.40
C ALA A 463 -6.08 12.93 -20.30
N ILE A 464 -5.58 14.07 -19.77
CA ILE A 464 -4.80 15.03 -20.57
C ILE A 464 -3.47 14.40 -21.03
N PRO A 465 -2.65 13.77 -20.16
CA PRO A 465 -1.45 13.07 -20.61
C PRO A 465 -1.75 11.93 -21.58
N ALA A 466 -2.88 11.24 -21.42
CA ALA A 466 -3.27 10.17 -22.35
C ALA A 466 -3.59 10.71 -23.76
N VAL A 467 -4.28 11.85 -23.91
CA VAL A 467 -4.48 12.46 -25.24
C VAL A 467 -3.13 12.88 -25.84
N TYR A 468 -2.24 13.45 -25.03
CA TYR A 468 -0.90 13.82 -25.50
C TYR A 468 -0.08 12.60 -25.95
N GLU A 469 -0.11 11.51 -25.19
CA GLU A 469 0.48 10.21 -25.58
C GLU A 469 -0.08 9.74 -26.93
N TRP A 470 -1.39 9.85 -27.14
CA TRP A 470 -2.02 9.50 -28.41
C TRP A 470 -1.48 10.34 -29.57
N ARG A 471 -1.34 11.67 -29.41
CA ARG A 471 -0.86 12.56 -30.48
C ARG A 471 0.50 12.11 -31.02
N LEU A 472 1.38 11.65 -30.14
CA LEU A 472 2.72 11.19 -30.48
C LEU A 472 2.76 9.74 -30.98
N ARG A 473 2.08 8.82 -30.29
CA ARG A 473 2.24 7.36 -30.48
C ARG A 473 1.09 6.69 -31.22
N LYS A 474 -0.01 7.42 -31.42
CA LYS A 474 -1.26 6.91 -31.99
C LYS A 474 -1.87 5.76 -31.18
N ASN A 475 -1.53 5.69 -29.89
CA ASN A 475 -1.99 4.70 -28.92
C ASN A 475 -1.89 5.30 -27.51
N ILE A 476 -2.64 4.79 -26.53
CA ILE A 476 -2.65 5.26 -25.14
C ILE A 476 -2.54 4.09 -24.15
N ARG A 477 -1.75 4.25 -23.10
CA ARG A 477 -1.46 3.17 -22.14
C ARG A 477 -2.68 2.80 -21.29
N ILE A 478 -3.50 3.77 -20.92
CA ILE A 478 -4.75 3.52 -20.17
C ILE A 478 -5.81 2.74 -20.97
N ALA A 479 -5.61 2.55 -22.29
CA ALA A 479 -6.44 1.69 -23.14
C ALA A 479 -5.85 0.28 -23.35
N GLN A 480 -4.69 -0.04 -22.77
CA GLN A 480 -4.00 -1.32 -22.99
C GLN A 480 -4.20 -2.34 -21.86
N GLU A 481 -4.70 -1.94 -20.69
CA GLU A 481 -4.88 -2.88 -19.57
C GLU A 481 -6.01 -3.87 -19.83
N GLU A 482 -5.77 -5.17 -19.70
CA GLU A 482 -6.85 -6.15 -19.82
C GLU A 482 -7.79 -6.06 -18.62
N ASP A 483 -9.11 -6.02 -18.85
CA ASP A 483 -10.06 -6.33 -17.79
C ASP A 483 -9.97 -7.82 -17.48
N LYS A 484 -9.04 -8.17 -16.60
CA LYS A 484 -8.83 -9.56 -16.15
C LYS A 484 -9.98 -10.08 -15.30
N GLU A 485 -10.97 -9.25 -14.98
CA GLU A 485 -11.79 -9.42 -13.77
C GLU A 485 -13.29 -9.34 -14.02
N GLY A 486 -13.73 -9.01 -15.23
CA GLY A 486 -15.15 -8.96 -15.59
C GLY A 486 -15.90 -7.92 -14.76
N THR A 487 -15.29 -6.75 -14.55
CA THR A 487 -15.97 -5.64 -13.87
C THR A 487 -17.29 -5.32 -14.58
N LYS A 488 -18.28 -4.75 -13.87
CA LYS A 488 -19.57 -4.33 -14.49
C LYS A 488 -19.36 -3.42 -15.72
N PHE A 489 -18.20 -2.74 -15.78
CA PHE A 489 -17.84 -1.81 -16.83
C PHE A 489 -16.87 -2.38 -17.87
N GLY A 490 -16.44 -3.64 -17.76
CA GLY A 490 -15.49 -4.27 -18.67
C GLY A 490 -15.92 -4.26 -20.13
N ILE A 491 -17.20 -4.50 -20.38
CA ILE A 491 -17.80 -4.41 -21.71
C ILE A 491 -17.67 -2.98 -22.26
N ARG A 492 -18.06 -1.98 -21.46
CA ARG A 492 -17.97 -0.57 -21.84
C ARG A 492 -16.53 -0.12 -22.05
N TYR A 493 -15.61 -0.59 -21.21
CA TYR A 493 -14.18 -0.35 -21.36
C TYR A 493 -13.66 -0.92 -22.69
N ALA A 494 -14.00 -2.18 -23.02
CA ALA A 494 -13.65 -2.80 -24.30
C ALA A 494 -14.30 -2.11 -25.51
N GLU A 495 -15.51 -1.55 -25.37
CA GLU A 495 -16.13 -0.70 -26.40
C GLU A 495 -15.35 0.60 -26.61
N LEU A 496 -15.00 1.31 -25.54
CA LEU A 496 -14.26 2.57 -25.62
C LEU A 496 -12.87 2.37 -26.22
N LYS A 497 -12.17 1.31 -25.82
CA LYS A 497 -10.89 0.92 -26.42
C LYS A 497 -10.98 0.74 -27.92
N ARG A 498 -12.01 0.05 -28.41
CA ARG A 498 -12.23 -0.15 -29.85
C ARG A 498 -12.48 1.14 -30.61
N LYS A 499 -12.90 2.22 -29.92
CA LYS A 499 -13.07 3.55 -30.51
C LYS A 499 -11.76 4.34 -30.58
N ILE A 500 -10.69 3.92 -29.88
CA ILE A 500 -9.37 4.52 -30.01
C ILE A 500 -8.74 4.01 -31.31
N SER A 501 -8.73 4.86 -32.34
CA SER A 501 -8.10 4.59 -33.62
C SER A 501 -6.69 5.18 -33.67
N PRO A 502 -5.72 4.55 -34.37
CA PRO A 502 -4.43 5.18 -34.64
C PRO A 502 -4.50 6.30 -35.69
N THR A 503 -5.62 6.45 -36.42
CA THR A 503 -5.74 7.40 -37.54
C THR A 503 -6.41 8.73 -37.19
N GLN A 504 -7.15 8.80 -36.08
CA GLN A 504 -7.92 9.98 -35.69
C GLN A 504 -7.82 10.21 -34.19
N GLU A 505 -7.58 11.47 -33.81
CA GLU A 505 -7.47 11.84 -32.40
C GLU A 505 -8.75 11.47 -31.66
N PRO A 506 -8.65 10.74 -30.53
CA PRO A 506 -9.83 10.37 -29.77
C PRO A 506 -10.47 11.63 -29.19
N PRO A 507 -11.81 11.75 -29.31
CA PRO A 507 -12.55 12.79 -28.61
C PRO A 507 -12.26 12.75 -27.11
N MET A 508 -12.05 13.91 -26.49
CA MET A 508 -11.75 14.02 -25.06
C MET A 508 -12.79 13.32 -24.19
N ALA A 509 -14.07 13.35 -24.57
CA ALA A 509 -15.14 12.61 -23.91
C ALA A 509 -14.87 11.10 -23.76
N ILE A 510 -14.31 10.46 -24.80
CA ILE A 510 -13.95 9.04 -24.77
C ILE A 510 -12.80 8.81 -23.79
N VAL A 511 -11.79 9.68 -23.81
CA VAL A 511 -10.60 9.55 -22.96
C VAL A 511 -10.92 9.82 -21.49
N LEU A 512 -11.78 10.79 -21.19
CA LEU A 512 -12.29 11.03 -19.83
C LEU A 512 -13.09 9.83 -19.30
N GLU A 513 -13.93 9.21 -20.13
CA GLU A 513 -14.67 8.00 -19.75
C GLU A 513 -13.72 6.82 -19.47
N LEU A 514 -12.72 6.63 -20.35
CA LEU A 514 -11.65 5.65 -20.18
C LEU A 514 -10.87 5.88 -18.88
N ALA A 515 -10.48 7.12 -18.59
CA ALA A 515 -9.74 7.49 -17.38
C ALA A 515 -10.55 7.21 -16.11
N ASN A 516 -11.86 7.47 -16.12
CA ASN A 516 -12.73 7.16 -14.98
C ASN A 516 -12.84 5.66 -14.73
N ILE A 517 -13.05 4.86 -15.79
CA ILE A 517 -13.10 3.39 -15.65
C ILE A 517 -11.75 2.84 -15.19
N PHE A 518 -10.65 3.31 -15.76
CA PHE A 518 -9.29 2.96 -15.36
C PHE A 518 -9.05 3.24 -13.86
N SER A 519 -9.39 4.44 -13.39
CA SER A 519 -9.29 4.81 -11.97
C SER A 519 -10.19 3.94 -11.08
N SER A 520 -11.38 3.57 -11.57
CA SER A 520 -12.30 2.67 -10.86
C SER A 520 -11.75 1.24 -10.73
N MET A 521 -11.05 0.74 -11.75
CA MET A 521 -10.41 -0.58 -11.73
C MET A 521 -9.20 -0.61 -10.77
N ASP A 522 -8.37 0.45 -10.75
CA ASP A 522 -7.24 0.56 -9.83
C ASP A 522 -7.69 0.71 -8.36
N SER A 523 -8.67 1.56 -8.11
CA SER A 523 -9.15 1.83 -6.75
C SER A 523 -10.09 0.76 -6.20
N GLY A 524 -10.86 0.10 -7.07
CA GLY A 524 -11.93 -0.84 -6.71
C GLY A 524 -13.24 -0.19 -6.25
N TYR A 525 -13.38 1.14 -6.38
CA TYR A 525 -14.62 1.89 -6.11
C TYR A 525 -15.33 2.26 -7.41
N HIS A 526 -16.65 2.16 -7.44
CA HIS A 526 -17.45 2.31 -8.67
C HIS A 526 -18.32 3.58 -8.74
N TYR A 527 -18.40 4.37 -7.67
CA TYR A 527 -19.32 5.50 -7.57
C TYR A 527 -19.18 6.54 -8.68
N LYS A 528 -17.95 6.95 -9.05
CA LYS A 528 -17.74 7.97 -10.09
C LYS A 528 -18.25 7.49 -11.45
N VAL A 529 -17.95 6.25 -11.84
CA VAL A 529 -18.42 5.65 -13.11
C VAL A 529 -19.94 5.52 -13.12
N ALA A 530 -20.54 5.23 -11.97
CA ALA A 530 -21.99 5.13 -11.87
C ALA A 530 -22.70 6.50 -11.89
N GLN A 531 -22.06 7.56 -11.41
CA GLN A 531 -22.66 8.88 -11.23
C GLN A 531 -22.38 9.84 -12.39
N ILE A 532 -21.24 9.73 -13.05
CA ILE A 532 -20.91 10.55 -14.24
C ILE A 532 -21.54 9.89 -15.46
N LYS A 533 -22.48 10.58 -16.11
CA LYS A 533 -23.14 10.12 -17.34
C LYS A 533 -22.65 10.85 -18.59
N ASP A 534 -22.35 12.13 -18.44
CA ASP A 534 -21.91 13.00 -19.50
C ASP A 534 -20.45 13.40 -19.29
N TYR A 535 -19.61 13.02 -20.24
CA TYR A 535 -18.17 13.29 -20.23
C TYR A 535 -17.83 14.48 -21.13
N ASN A 536 -18.37 15.66 -20.79
CA ASN A 536 -18.34 16.85 -21.66
C ASN A 536 -17.75 18.11 -20.99
N TRP A 537 -17.13 17.99 -19.81
CA TRP A 537 -16.57 19.13 -19.08
C TRP A 537 -15.24 19.65 -19.61
N ALA A 538 -14.64 18.92 -20.55
CA ALA A 538 -13.48 19.32 -21.32
C ALA A 538 -13.54 18.72 -22.73
N THR A 539 -13.24 19.54 -23.73
CA THR A 539 -13.09 19.18 -25.14
C THR A 539 -11.61 19.12 -25.53
N ASN A 540 -11.31 18.61 -26.74
CA ASN A 540 -9.93 18.67 -27.28
C ASN A 540 -9.44 20.13 -27.44
N GLU A 541 -10.34 21.08 -27.71
CA GLU A 541 -10.00 22.51 -27.82
C GLU A 541 -9.67 23.11 -26.44
N ASP A 542 -10.41 22.76 -25.40
CA ASP A 542 -10.19 23.26 -24.03
C ASP A 542 -8.82 22.89 -23.47
N ILE A 543 -8.30 21.71 -23.87
CA ILE A 543 -7.01 21.19 -23.41
C ILE A 543 -5.84 21.57 -24.32
N GLU A 544 -6.09 22.22 -25.46
CA GLU A 544 -5.03 22.63 -26.40
C GLU A 544 -3.95 23.52 -25.75
N PRO A 545 -4.27 24.43 -24.81
CA PRO A 545 -3.25 25.12 -24.03
C PRO A 545 -2.39 24.18 -23.16
N CYS A 546 -2.95 23.09 -22.62
CA CYS A 546 -2.19 22.07 -21.91
C CYS A 546 -1.28 21.30 -22.87
N MET A 547 -1.78 21.00 -24.08
CA MET A 547 -1.01 20.30 -25.12
C MET A 547 0.22 21.11 -25.52
N ARG A 548 0.11 22.42 -25.71
CA ARG A 548 1.27 23.28 -25.98
C ARG A 548 2.31 23.24 -24.87
N ILE A 549 1.88 23.28 -23.60
CA ILE A 549 2.80 23.13 -22.46
C ILE A 549 3.51 21.77 -22.52
N LEU A 550 2.76 20.69 -22.79
CA LEU A 550 3.35 19.36 -22.91
C LEU A 550 4.30 19.26 -24.11
N GLU A 551 3.94 19.78 -25.29
CA GLU A 551 4.80 19.83 -26.47
C GLU A 551 6.09 20.62 -26.20
N GLU A 552 6.01 21.81 -25.61
CA GLU A 552 7.19 22.63 -25.28
C GLU A 552 8.21 21.90 -24.38
N ASN A 553 7.75 20.96 -23.56
CA ASN A 553 8.58 20.31 -22.53
C ASN A 553 8.93 18.85 -22.87
N LEU A 554 7.96 18.09 -23.36
CA LEU A 554 7.99 16.64 -23.56
C LEU A 554 8.14 16.22 -25.03
N ASP A 555 8.28 17.11 -26.01
CA ASP A 555 8.27 16.74 -27.45
C ASP A 555 9.43 15.81 -27.88
N THR A 556 9.29 14.51 -27.59
CA THR A 556 10.08 13.40 -28.14
C THR A 556 9.25 12.13 -28.21
N MET A 557 9.41 11.38 -29.30
CA MET A 557 8.66 10.12 -29.52
C MET A 557 9.06 8.99 -28.55
N ASP A 558 10.23 9.08 -27.90
CA ASP A 558 10.74 8.05 -26.99
C ASP A 558 10.10 8.08 -25.59
N ILE A 559 9.27 9.08 -25.26
CA ILE A 559 8.67 9.18 -23.92
C ILE A 559 7.83 7.97 -23.55
N GLN A 560 8.26 7.27 -22.52
CA GLN A 560 7.51 6.19 -21.89
C GLN A 560 6.61 6.80 -20.81
N TYR A 561 5.30 6.61 -20.91
CA TYR A 561 4.33 7.11 -19.93
C TYR A 561 4.01 6.05 -18.88
N GLU A 562 3.66 6.45 -17.65
CA GLU A 562 3.14 5.57 -16.59
C GLU A 562 4.11 4.44 -16.16
N VAL A 563 5.42 4.71 -16.16
CA VAL A 563 6.51 3.73 -15.94
C VAL A 563 6.55 3.27 -14.49
N VAL A 564 6.35 1.98 -14.25
CA VAL A 564 6.40 1.39 -12.90
C VAL A 564 7.87 1.23 -12.48
N MET A 565 8.22 1.74 -11.30
CA MET A 565 9.55 1.59 -10.72
C MET A 565 9.61 0.33 -9.83
N PRO A 566 10.73 -0.40 -9.83
CA PRO A 566 10.93 -1.53 -8.93
C PRO A 566 10.77 -1.15 -7.45
N GLU A 567 10.16 -2.06 -6.69
CA GLU A 567 9.95 -1.88 -5.26
C GLU A 567 11.28 -1.71 -4.51
N GLN A 568 11.41 -0.63 -3.74
CA GLN A 568 12.58 -0.38 -2.91
C GLN A 568 12.32 -0.87 -1.49
N VAL A 569 12.90 -2.02 -1.14
CA VAL A 569 12.79 -2.61 0.20
C VAL A 569 13.87 -2.07 1.12
N TYR A 570 13.47 -1.67 2.32
CA TYR A 570 14.34 -1.20 3.39
C TYR A 570 13.87 -1.79 4.72
N THR A 571 14.68 -2.67 5.35
CA THR A 571 14.34 -3.38 6.59
C THR A 571 12.94 -4.02 6.58
N ASN A 572 11.93 -3.32 7.09
CA ASN A 572 10.54 -3.73 7.16
C ASN A 572 9.60 -2.75 6.42
N TYR A 573 10.11 -2.03 5.42
CA TYR A 573 9.39 -1.06 4.59
C TYR A 573 9.62 -1.34 3.11
N THR A 574 8.62 -1.04 2.30
CA THR A 574 8.68 -1.09 0.84
C THR A 574 8.16 0.21 0.27
N ILE A 575 8.97 0.91 -0.51
CA ILE A 575 8.55 2.10 -1.26
C ILE A 575 8.32 1.71 -2.71
N MET A 576 7.16 2.06 -3.25
CA MET A 576 6.78 1.79 -4.64
C MET A 576 6.51 3.10 -5.38
N GLY A 577 6.72 3.12 -6.69
CA GLY A 577 6.60 4.33 -7.49
C GLY A 577 6.12 4.06 -8.90
N ARG A 578 5.40 5.02 -9.47
CA ARG A 578 5.05 5.06 -10.88
C ARG A 578 5.36 6.47 -11.39
N ILE A 579 6.23 6.54 -12.38
CA ILE A 579 6.66 7.77 -13.02
C ILE A 579 5.67 8.12 -14.13
N ASP A 580 5.29 9.38 -14.24
CA ASP A 580 4.33 9.83 -15.25
C ASP A 580 4.91 9.79 -16.67
N ALA A 581 6.15 10.29 -16.87
CA ALA A 581 6.83 10.25 -18.17
C ALA A 581 8.36 10.10 -18.05
N PHE A 582 8.99 9.37 -18.97
CA PHE A 582 10.44 9.19 -19.02
C PHE A 582 10.97 9.17 -20.46
N SER A 583 11.94 10.04 -20.77
CA SER A 583 12.68 10.04 -22.04
C SER A 583 14.09 9.48 -21.83
N ASP A 584 14.40 8.41 -22.55
CA ASP A 584 15.72 7.80 -22.57
C ASP A 584 16.71 8.67 -23.37
N LYS A 585 16.27 9.22 -24.51
CA LYS A 585 17.10 10.07 -25.38
C LYS A 585 17.51 11.39 -24.74
N LYS A 586 16.58 12.04 -24.03
CA LYS A 586 16.85 13.30 -23.31
C LYS A 586 17.41 13.07 -21.90
N ASN A 587 17.47 11.82 -21.43
CA ASN A 587 17.74 11.48 -20.03
C ASN A 587 16.90 12.36 -19.09
N THR A 588 15.57 12.35 -19.25
CA THR A 588 14.68 13.18 -18.43
C THR A 588 13.51 12.37 -17.89
N LEU A 589 13.30 12.46 -16.57
CA LEU A 589 12.16 11.93 -15.85
C LEU A 589 11.22 13.08 -15.49
N TRP A 590 9.94 12.91 -15.83
CA TRP A 590 8.89 13.88 -15.60
C TRP A 590 7.86 13.37 -14.59
N GLU A 591 7.56 14.21 -13.60
CA GLU A 591 6.34 14.13 -12.80
C GLU A 591 5.39 15.24 -13.28
N LEU A 592 4.17 14.87 -13.65
CA LEU A 592 3.17 15.75 -14.23
C LEU A 592 2.09 16.07 -13.19
N LYS A 593 1.75 17.35 -13.04
CA LYS A 593 0.67 17.80 -12.15
C LYS A 593 -0.36 18.61 -12.90
N CYS A 594 -1.63 18.42 -12.53
CA CYS A 594 -2.77 19.22 -13.00
C CYS A 594 -3.36 20.01 -11.83
N THR A 595 -2.62 20.98 -11.31
CA THR A 595 -2.97 21.69 -10.07
C THR A 595 -2.87 23.21 -10.25
N ASP A 596 -3.43 23.96 -9.32
CA ASP A 596 -3.36 25.43 -9.33
C ASP A 596 -1.95 25.97 -9.03
N SER A 597 -1.11 25.19 -8.33
CA SER A 597 0.27 25.55 -8.00
C SER A 597 1.10 24.35 -7.57
N LEU A 598 2.40 24.33 -7.90
CA LEU A 598 3.34 23.36 -7.34
C LEU A 598 3.81 23.78 -5.94
N ASP A 599 3.99 22.80 -5.06
CA ASP A 599 4.48 22.99 -3.69
C ASP A 599 5.63 22.03 -3.33
N ALA A 600 6.09 22.09 -2.08
CA ALA A 600 7.23 21.29 -1.61
C ALA A 600 6.94 19.78 -1.54
N THR A 601 5.69 19.34 -1.39
CA THR A 601 5.39 17.89 -1.35
C THR A 601 5.57 17.28 -2.74
N HIS A 602 5.18 18.00 -3.80
CA HIS A 602 5.45 17.60 -5.18
C HIS A 602 6.96 17.49 -5.47
N GLU A 603 7.76 18.44 -4.97
CA GLU A 603 9.23 18.41 -5.11
C GLU A 603 9.85 17.22 -4.38
N ILE A 604 9.41 16.93 -3.16
CA ILE A 604 9.86 15.77 -2.36
C ILE A 604 9.45 14.46 -3.03
N GLN A 605 8.23 14.37 -3.58
CA GLN A 605 7.78 13.19 -4.32
C GLN A 605 8.70 12.90 -5.50
N LEU A 606 9.05 13.93 -6.30
CA LEU A 606 10.01 13.78 -7.39
C LEU A 606 11.43 13.45 -6.88
N GLY A 607 11.83 14.00 -5.74
CA GLY A 607 13.06 13.61 -5.04
C GLY A 607 13.09 12.13 -4.65
N ILE A 608 11.95 11.54 -4.25
CA ILE A 608 11.85 10.10 -3.98
C ILE A 608 12.03 9.30 -5.28
N TYR A 609 11.47 9.75 -6.40
CA TYR A 609 11.74 9.10 -7.70
C TYR A 609 13.20 9.23 -8.12
N ALA A 610 13.83 10.38 -7.88
CA ALA A 610 15.27 10.55 -8.10
C ALA A 610 16.08 9.58 -7.24
N TRP A 611 15.69 9.38 -5.98
CA TRP A 611 16.27 8.38 -5.10
C TRP A 611 16.11 6.96 -5.63
N MET A 612 14.88 6.55 -5.98
CA MET A 612 14.61 5.23 -6.56
C MET A 612 15.45 4.99 -7.83
N PHE A 613 15.53 6.00 -8.70
CA PHE A 613 16.34 5.95 -9.92
C PHE A 613 17.84 5.84 -9.61
N SER A 614 18.36 6.58 -8.63
CA SER A 614 19.78 6.54 -8.23
C SER A 614 20.24 5.19 -7.66
N ARG A 615 19.30 4.42 -7.11
CA ARG A 615 19.52 3.07 -6.60
C ARG A 615 19.47 2.05 -7.71
N GLN A 616 18.51 2.20 -8.62
CA GLN A 616 18.31 1.27 -9.73
C GLN A 616 19.34 1.44 -10.86
N PHE A 617 19.74 2.68 -11.15
CA PHE A 617 20.61 3.05 -12.26
C PHE A 617 21.75 3.98 -11.80
N PRO A 618 22.67 3.51 -10.93
CA PRO A 618 23.68 4.36 -10.30
C PRO A 618 24.66 5.00 -11.30
N THR A 619 24.93 4.35 -12.43
CA THR A 619 25.81 4.85 -13.50
C THR A 619 25.15 5.93 -14.35
N ARG A 620 23.83 5.87 -14.52
CA ARG A 620 23.04 6.83 -15.31
C ARG A 620 22.57 8.04 -14.51
N PHE A 621 22.56 7.93 -13.18
CA PHE A 621 22.04 8.94 -12.29
C PHE A 621 22.68 10.33 -12.45
N THR A 622 23.96 10.41 -12.80
CA THR A 622 24.64 11.71 -12.98
C THR A 622 24.22 12.44 -14.25
N ASN A 623 23.58 11.75 -15.20
CA ASN A 623 23.27 12.26 -16.52
C ASN A 623 21.76 12.45 -16.75
N ILE A 624 20.92 12.12 -15.75
CA ILE A 624 19.47 12.27 -15.81
C ILE A 624 19.00 13.56 -15.16
N GLN A 625 17.96 14.16 -15.74
CA GLN A 625 17.25 15.33 -15.23
C GLN A 625 15.90 14.91 -14.66
N PHE A 626 15.51 15.49 -13.53
CA PHE A 626 14.21 15.25 -12.89
C PHE A 626 13.39 16.54 -12.94
N HIS A 627 12.30 16.53 -13.70
CA HIS A 627 11.43 17.69 -13.91
C HIS A 627 10.03 17.48 -13.34
N LEU A 628 9.55 18.50 -12.65
CA LEU A 628 8.19 18.60 -12.16
C LEU A 628 7.46 19.64 -13.02
N LEU A 629 6.47 19.20 -13.79
CA LEU A 629 5.75 20.05 -14.73
C LEU A 629 4.28 20.18 -14.33
N ASN A 630 3.80 21.41 -14.19
CA ASN A 630 2.39 21.71 -14.03
C ASN A 630 1.75 22.01 -15.39
N MET A 631 1.04 21.05 -15.95
CA MET A 631 0.38 21.19 -17.26
C MET A 631 -0.81 22.17 -17.26
N ARG A 632 -1.23 22.67 -16.09
CA ARG A 632 -2.29 23.69 -15.98
C ARG A 632 -1.74 25.13 -16.01
N THR A 633 -0.50 25.33 -15.56
CA THR A 633 0.08 26.68 -15.38
C THR A 633 1.33 26.95 -16.21
N GLY A 634 1.94 25.91 -16.78
CA GLY A 634 3.23 26.00 -17.48
C GLY A 634 4.44 26.10 -16.54
N GLU A 635 4.22 26.03 -15.23
CA GLU A 635 5.28 26.03 -14.23
C GLU A 635 6.11 24.74 -14.33
N CYS A 636 7.42 24.87 -14.48
CA CYS A 636 8.35 23.75 -14.53
C CYS A 636 9.51 23.97 -13.57
N ARG A 637 9.76 22.99 -12.69
CA ARG A 637 10.88 22.98 -11.74
C ARG A 637 11.76 21.77 -11.97
N GLN A 638 13.07 21.96 -11.91
CA GLN A 638 14.05 20.88 -11.89
C GLN A 638 14.46 20.56 -10.46
N VAL A 639 14.39 19.28 -10.09
CA VAL A 639 14.89 18.75 -8.80
C VAL A 639 16.27 18.16 -9.02
N MET A 640 17.24 18.63 -8.24
CA MET A 640 18.64 18.17 -8.28
C MET A 640 19.08 17.79 -6.88
N ALA A 641 19.80 16.68 -6.75
CA ALA A 641 20.40 16.27 -5.49
C ALA A 641 21.53 15.28 -5.73
N GLN A 642 22.52 15.28 -4.85
CA GLN A 642 23.51 14.22 -4.81
C GLN A 642 22.88 12.94 -4.25
N LYS A 643 23.36 11.77 -4.68
CA LYS A 643 22.87 10.47 -4.18
C LYS A 643 22.88 10.39 -2.65
N LYS A 644 23.92 10.92 -2.00
CA LYS A 644 24.02 10.96 -0.54
C LYS A 644 22.88 11.79 0.10
N ALA A 645 22.56 12.95 -0.47
CA ALA A 645 21.47 13.79 0.04
C ALA A 645 20.10 13.12 -0.16
N LEU A 646 19.89 12.40 -1.28
CA LEU A 646 18.68 11.60 -1.51
C LEU A 646 18.53 10.45 -0.51
N ASP A 647 19.63 9.75 -0.24
CA ASP A 647 19.71 8.69 0.76
C ASP A 647 19.36 9.23 2.16
N GLU A 648 19.94 10.37 2.55
CA GLU A 648 19.64 11.05 3.80
C GLU A 648 18.18 11.55 3.86
N MET A 649 17.66 12.11 2.77
CA MET A 649 16.27 12.57 2.68
C MET A 649 15.28 11.42 2.88
N VAL A 650 15.43 10.32 2.15
CA VAL A 650 14.49 9.19 2.26
C VAL A 650 14.61 8.52 3.62
N ALA A 651 15.82 8.42 4.18
CA ALA A 651 15.99 7.91 5.54
C ALA A 651 15.34 8.85 6.58
N PHE A 652 15.45 10.17 6.41
CA PHE A 652 14.73 11.15 7.23
C PHE A 652 13.21 10.99 7.10
N LEU A 653 12.67 10.86 5.88
CA LEU A 653 11.24 10.66 5.65
C LEU A 653 10.72 9.37 6.27
N VAL A 654 11.46 8.27 6.13
CA VAL A 654 11.13 6.99 6.80
C VAL A 654 11.20 7.16 8.31
N ALA A 655 12.23 7.81 8.84
CA ALA A 655 12.34 8.07 10.27
C ALA A 655 11.18 8.91 10.80
N GLU A 656 10.74 9.95 10.07
CA GLU A 656 9.56 10.76 10.41
C GLU A 656 8.26 9.96 10.34
N LYS A 657 8.08 9.11 9.33
CA LYS A 657 6.92 8.20 9.23
C LYS A 657 6.86 7.18 10.35
N MET A 658 8.02 6.80 10.88
CA MET A 658 8.17 5.84 11.97
C MET A 658 8.35 6.51 13.33
N ARG A 659 8.37 7.83 13.38
CA ARG A 659 8.64 8.60 14.59
C ARG A 659 7.48 8.39 15.54
N ARG A 660 7.73 7.61 16.58
CA ARG A 660 6.83 7.52 17.72
C ARG A 660 6.98 8.79 18.54
N PRO A 661 5.90 9.56 18.79
CA PRO A 661 5.97 10.69 19.69
C PRO A 661 6.46 10.21 21.06
N GLU A 662 7.55 10.78 21.58
CA GLU A 662 7.91 10.55 22.98
C GLU A 662 6.76 11.07 23.86
N ARG A 663 6.22 10.20 24.72
CA ARG A 663 5.16 10.56 25.64
C ARG A 663 5.76 11.40 26.78
N LYS A 664 5.84 12.71 26.55
CA LYS A 664 6.23 13.69 27.60
C LYS A 664 5.27 13.57 28.78
N SER A 665 5.76 13.69 30.00
CA SER A 665 4.89 13.88 31.16
C SER A 665 4.17 15.23 31.05
N ASP A 666 3.10 15.41 31.82
CA ASP A 666 2.41 16.70 31.89
C ASP A 666 3.36 17.81 32.38
N GLU A 667 4.23 17.49 33.34
CA GLU A 667 5.24 18.42 33.88
C GLU A 667 6.26 18.83 32.80
N GLU A 668 6.74 17.89 31.99
CA GLU A 668 7.65 18.18 30.88
C GLU A 668 6.98 19.04 29.80
N PHE A 669 5.74 18.70 29.43
CA PHE A 669 4.94 19.48 28.48
C PHE A 669 4.74 20.92 28.99
N ILE A 670 4.33 21.08 30.25
CA ILE A 670 4.13 22.39 30.86
C ILE A 670 5.45 23.15 30.88
N LYS A 671 6.56 22.54 31.29
CA LYS A 671 7.88 23.18 31.34
C LYS A 671 8.33 23.69 29.97
N GLU A 672 8.10 22.91 28.93
CA GLU A 672 8.42 23.28 27.55
C GLU A 672 7.58 24.48 27.08
N PHE A 673 6.25 24.40 27.21
CA PHE A 673 5.35 25.39 26.62
C PHE A 673 5.07 26.62 27.50
N ALA A 674 5.27 26.53 28.82
CA ALA A 674 5.14 27.67 29.74
C ALA A 674 6.38 28.59 29.75
N SER A 675 7.47 28.19 29.08
CA SER A 675 8.70 28.97 28.97
C SER A 675 8.49 30.33 28.27
N LYS A 676 9.47 31.24 28.39
CA LYS A 676 9.44 32.54 27.70
C LYS A 676 9.32 32.30 26.20
N PHE A 677 8.55 33.16 25.52
CA PHE A 677 8.34 33.04 24.08
C PHE A 677 9.67 33.06 23.31
N ASP A 678 9.99 31.94 22.66
CA ASP A 678 11.08 31.81 21.69
C ASP A 678 10.46 31.44 20.32
N PRO A 679 10.49 32.36 19.33
CA PRO A 679 9.94 32.10 18.01
C PRO A 679 10.77 31.11 17.17
N THR A 680 12.01 30.83 17.55
CA THR A 680 12.98 30.03 16.78
C THR A 680 13.14 28.59 17.28
N GLN A 681 12.55 28.25 18.43
CA GLN A 681 12.64 26.92 19.04
C GLN A 681 12.13 25.83 18.09
N SER A 682 12.99 24.87 17.73
CA SER A 682 12.67 23.71 16.87
C SER A 682 12.43 22.47 17.72
N ASN A 683 11.40 21.68 17.36
CA ASN A 683 11.06 20.42 18.02
C ASN A 683 11.60 19.17 17.29
N LEU A 684 12.30 19.35 16.17
CA LEU A 684 13.01 18.26 15.49
C LEU A 684 14.24 17.89 16.32
N LYS A 685 14.18 16.78 17.07
CA LYS A 685 15.39 16.15 17.63
C LYS A 685 16.26 15.68 16.47
N GLN A 686 17.59 15.72 16.61
CA GLN A 686 18.51 15.09 15.65
C GLN A 686 18.17 13.60 15.57
N LEU A 687 17.61 13.17 14.43
CA LEU A 687 17.31 11.78 14.15
C LEU A 687 18.59 11.07 13.72
N THR A 688 18.91 9.95 14.34
CA THR A 688 20.02 9.10 13.92
C THR A 688 19.58 8.32 12.68
N ILE A 689 20.20 8.62 11.54
CA ILE A 689 19.93 7.96 10.26
C ILE A 689 20.44 6.50 10.34
N PRO A 690 19.59 5.46 10.22
CA PRO A 690 20.06 4.09 10.18
C PRO A 690 20.77 3.80 8.85
N ASN A 691 21.83 2.99 8.89
CA ASN A 691 22.62 2.64 7.71
C ASN A 691 21.76 2.00 6.62
N MET A 692 21.97 2.42 5.37
CA MET A 692 21.25 1.93 4.20
C MET A 692 21.80 0.59 3.70
N ILE A 693 20.91 -0.38 3.47
CA ILE A 693 21.24 -1.66 2.81
C ILE A 693 21.24 -1.45 1.30
N LYS A 694 22.27 -1.92 0.60
CA LYS A 694 22.36 -1.84 -0.87
C LYS A 694 21.28 -2.70 -1.52
N SER A 695 20.62 -2.16 -2.55
CA SER A 695 19.70 -2.92 -3.42
C SER A 695 20.53 -3.71 -4.45
N GLU A 696 20.23 -4.99 -4.64
CA GLU A 696 20.82 -5.86 -5.67
C GLU A 696 19.82 -6.20 -6.78
N GLN A 697 18.94 -5.26 -7.16
CA GLN A 697 18.03 -5.46 -8.30
C GLN A 697 18.63 -4.94 -9.60
N LYS A 698 18.57 -5.74 -10.67
CA LYS A 698 19.01 -5.34 -12.02
C LYS A 698 18.02 -4.41 -12.71
N ALA A 699 18.58 -3.44 -13.43
CA ALA A 699 17.96 -2.42 -14.27
C ALA A 699 16.81 -2.92 -15.17
N MET A 700 15.73 -2.13 -15.25
CA MET A 700 14.57 -2.35 -16.14
C MET A 700 14.76 -1.72 -17.54
N PHE A 701 15.79 -0.89 -17.70
CA PHE A 701 16.18 -0.31 -18.98
C PHE A 701 17.36 -1.09 -19.55
N LEU A 702 17.30 -1.40 -20.84
CA LEU A 702 18.40 -1.99 -21.60
C LEU A 702 19.55 -0.98 -21.63
N ASP A 703 20.66 -1.27 -20.96
CA ASP A 703 21.90 -0.56 -21.23
C ASP A 703 22.58 -1.28 -22.41
N ASP A 704 22.61 -0.60 -23.55
CA ASP A 704 23.48 -0.92 -24.69
C ASP A 704 24.93 -0.77 -24.23
N ASP A 705 25.65 -1.87 -24.03
CA ASP A 705 27.10 -1.94 -24.26
C ASP A 705 27.62 -3.38 -24.07
N GLU A 706 27.85 -4.07 -25.19
CA GLU A 706 29.12 -4.77 -25.45
C GLU A 706 29.17 -5.21 -26.93
N LEU A 707 29.75 -4.33 -27.76
CA LEU A 707 30.20 -4.63 -29.12
C LEU A 707 31.36 -5.62 -29.08
N VAL A 708 31.14 -6.87 -29.52
CA VAL A 708 32.24 -7.76 -29.92
C VAL A 708 32.00 -8.31 -31.34
N VAL A 709 32.88 -7.90 -32.24
CA VAL A 709 32.93 -8.27 -33.67
C VAL A 709 33.26 -9.77 -33.83
N PRO A 710 32.48 -10.58 -34.59
CA PRO A 710 32.80 -11.99 -34.79
C PRO A 710 33.77 -12.19 -35.97
N LYS A 711 34.87 -12.93 -35.74
CA LYS A 711 35.69 -13.54 -36.80
C LYS A 711 35.09 -14.90 -37.20
N VAL A 712 34.87 -15.09 -38.50
CA VAL A 712 34.36 -16.31 -39.13
C VAL A 712 35.50 -17.24 -39.58
N LYS A 713 35.30 -18.57 -39.49
CA LYS A 713 35.63 -19.63 -40.49
C LYS A 713 35.52 -21.06 -39.87
N PRO A 714 35.44 -22.16 -40.66
CA PRO A 714 34.34 -22.56 -41.55
C PRO A 714 33.89 -24.03 -41.32
N VAL A 715 32.79 -24.39 -41.98
CA VAL A 715 32.02 -25.65 -41.94
C VAL A 715 32.77 -26.89 -42.48
N LYS A 716 32.43 -28.09 -41.97
CA LYS A 716 32.27 -29.32 -42.79
C LYS A 716 31.12 -30.20 -42.27
N ALA A 717 30.39 -30.78 -43.22
CA ALA A 717 29.17 -31.56 -43.08
C ALA A 717 29.40 -33.02 -43.64
N PRO A 718 28.37 -33.85 -43.91
CA PRO A 718 27.88 -34.95 -43.06
C PRO A 718 27.81 -36.32 -43.80
N GLU A 719 27.52 -37.44 -43.10
CA GLU A 719 27.07 -38.72 -43.72
C GLU A 719 26.06 -39.38 -42.74
N GLU A 720 24.76 -39.53 -43.05
CA GLU A 720 24.07 -40.63 -43.79
C GLU A 720 24.26 -42.03 -43.15
N LYS A 721 23.27 -42.91 -42.88
CA LYS A 721 21.96 -43.22 -43.49
C LYS A 721 21.25 -44.36 -42.72
N ASN A 722 19.91 -44.42 -42.82
CA ASN A 722 19.01 -45.62 -42.93
C ASN A 722 18.91 -46.61 -41.73
N THR A 723 17.78 -47.25 -41.35
CA THR A 723 16.50 -47.58 -42.00
C THR A 723 15.49 -48.20 -40.98
N MET A 724 14.21 -47.85 -41.14
CA MET A 724 12.94 -48.64 -41.04
C MET A 724 12.53 -49.56 -39.85
N ILE A 725 11.47 -49.08 -39.16
CA ILE A 725 10.09 -49.64 -38.93
C ILE A 725 9.92 -51.08 -38.35
N GLN A 726 9.22 -51.19 -37.20
CA GLN A 726 7.94 -51.92 -37.05
C GLN A 726 7.24 -51.69 -35.69
N THR A 727 5.95 -51.36 -35.77
CA THR A 727 4.95 -51.19 -34.69
C THR A 727 4.48 -52.52 -34.11
N THR A 728 4.28 -52.60 -32.78
CA THR A 728 3.09 -53.20 -32.14
C THR A 728 3.02 -52.81 -30.65
N LEU A 729 1.85 -52.33 -30.22
CA LEU A 729 1.53 -51.97 -28.85
C LEU A 729 1.21 -53.23 -28.02
N SER A 730 1.69 -53.29 -26.78
CA SER A 730 1.26 -54.22 -25.73
C SER A 730 1.39 -53.58 -24.35
N PRO A 731 0.54 -53.96 -23.37
CA PRO A 731 0.25 -53.16 -22.18
C PRO A 731 1.36 -53.19 -21.13
N VAL A 732 1.50 -52.05 -20.42
CA VAL A 732 2.51 -51.78 -19.38
C VAL A 732 2.28 -52.67 -18.15
N PRO A 733 3.30 -53.39 -17.64
CA PRO A 733 3.25 -54.00 -16.31
C PRO A 733 3.56 -52.97 -15.22
N THR A 734 2.80 -53.02 -14.14
CA THR A 734 3.06 -52.26 -12.90
C THR A 734 4.38 -52.69 -12.25
N PRO A 735 5.32 -51.77 -11.91
CA PRO A 735 6.56 -52.14 -11.26
C PRO A 735 6.46 -52.22 -9.73
N ASN A 736 7.20 -53.19 -9.21
CA ASN A 736 7.42 -53.60 -7.83
C ASN A 736 8.26 -52.55 -7.04
N PRO A 737 8.07 -52.32 -5.72
CA PRO A 737 8.72 -51.19 -5.00
C PRO A 737 10.20 -51.37 -4.62
N ASP A 738 10.82 -52.53 -4.87
CA ASP A 738 12.10 -52.90 -4.24
C ASP A 738 13.34 -52.96 -5.16
N GLN A 739 13.35 -52.19 -6.26
CA GLN A 739 14.57 -51.95 -7.04
C GLN A 739 14.65 -50.49 -7.47
N THR A 740 15.41 -49.66 -6.76
CA THR A 740 15.87 -48.38 -7.32
C THR A 740 17.12 -48.64 -8.16
N PRO A 741 17.10 -48.38 -9.49
CA PRO A 741 18.27 -48.52 -10.33
C PRO A 741 19.29 -47.44 -9.97
N SER A 742 20.58 -47.79 -9.91
CA SER A 742 21.65 -46.79 -10.01
C SER A 742 21.52 -46.07 -11.35
N LEU A 743 21.70 -44.75 -11.40
CA LEU A 743 21.78 -44.06 -12.69
C LEU A 743 23.03 -44.54 -13.42
N THR A 744 22.85 -45.29 -14.50
CA THR A 744 23.95 -45.90 -15.28
C THR A 744 24.23 -45.17 -16.60
N GLY A 745 23.54 -44.08 -16.90
CA GLY A 745 23.71 -43.31 -18.15
C GLY A 745 23.48 -41.80 -17.98
N ARG A 746 23.93 -41.04 -18.99
CA ARG A 746 23.90 -39.57 -18.97
C ARG A 746 22.49 -39.01 -18.80
N VAL A 747 22.43 -37.85 -18.15
CA VAL A 747 21.22 -37.13 -17.76
C VAL A 747 21.15 -35.83 -18.52
N LEU A 748 20.04 -35.58 -19.20
CA LEU A 748 19.78 -34.31 -19.86
C LEU A 748 18.68 -33.56 -19.12
N VAL A 749 18.97 -32.35 -18.65
CA VAL A 749 18.00 -31.49 -17.95
C VAL A 749 17.53 -30.42 -18.93
N PHE A 750 16.23 -30.24 -19.11
CA PHE A 750 15.70 -29.25 -20.06
C PHE A 750 14.46 -28.53 -19.55
N ASP A 751 14.23 -27.34 -20.09
CA ASP A 751 13.09 -26.47 -19.80
C ASP A 751 12.80 -25.57 -21.03
N LEU A 752 11.56 -25.12 -21.19
CA LEU A 752 11.14 -24.25 -22.29
C LEU A 752 10.40 -23.01 -21.77
N GLU A 753 10.70 -21.86 -22.37
CA GLU A 753 9.77 -20.73 -22.32
C GLU A 753 8.83 -20.79 -23.52
N THR A 754 7.55 -20.48 -23.29
CA THR A 754 6.50 -20.61 -24.31
C THR A 754 5.61 -19.38 -24.36
N THR A 755 4.93 -19.14 -25.49
CA THR A 755 4.01 -18.00 -25.65
C THR A 755 2.74 -18.09 -24.81
N GLY A 756 2.48 -19.23 -24.18
CA GLY A 756 1.25 -19.49 -23.44
C GLY A 756 1.09 -20.96 -23.08
N LEU A 757 -0.05 -21.32 -22.49
CA LEU A 757 -0.35 -22.69 -22.07
C LEU A 757 -1.18 -23.42 -23.15
N PRO A 758 -0.97 -24.75 -23.34
CA PRO A 758 -1.86 -25.53 -24.19
C PRO A 758 -3.22 -25.70 -23.51
N ILE A 759 -4.25 -25.92 -24.32
CA ILE A 759 -5.59 -26.27 -23.84
C ILE A 759 -5.50 -27.67 -23.24
N CYS A 760 -5.82 -27.80 -21.95
CA CYS A 760 -5.74 -29.07 -21.22
C CYS A 760 -7.07 -29.41 -20.52
N PRO A 761 -7.42 -30.70 -20.39
CA PRO A 761 -8.62 -31.13 -19.66
C PRO A 761 -8.48 -30.92 -18.13
N SER A 762 -7.26 -31.04 -17.59
CA SER A 762 -6.95 -30.75 -16.19
C SER A 762 -5.45 -30.50 -16.02
N PHE A 763 -5.06 -29.85 -14.92
CA PHE A 763 -3.65 -29.54 -14.63
C PHE A 763 -2.77 -30.80 -14.63
N GLY A 764 -1.73 -30.82 -15.48
CA GLY A 764 -0.80 -31.94 -15.62
C GLY A 764 -1.29 -33.08 -16.54
N THR A 765 -2.46 -32.94 -17.17
CA THR A 765 -3.00 -33.86 -18.16
C THR A 765 -3.10 -33.15 -19.51
N TYR A 766 -2.58 -33.74 -20.57
CA TYR A 766 -2.44 -33.09 -21.88
C TYR A 766 -3.15 -33.92 -22.96
N TYR A 767 -3.62 -33.25 -24.03
CA TYR A 767 -4.11 -33.94 -25.23
C TYR A 767 -2.94 -34.59 -25.99
N PRO A 768 -3.20 -35.54 -26.91
CA PRO A 768 -2.17 -36.05 -27.80
C PRO A 768 -1.44 -34.89 -28.54
N PRO A 769 -0.09 -34.90 -28.61
CA PRO A 769 0.67 -33.81 -29.23
C PRO A 769 0.36 -33.55 -30.72
N GLN A 770 -0.28 -34.52 -31.39
CA GLN A 770 -0.72 -34.40 -32.78
C GLN A 770 -1.98 -33.53 -32.94
N GLU A 771 -2.73 -33.27 -31.87
CA GLU A 771 -3.88 -32.36 -31.87
C GLU A 771 -3.43 -30.90 -31.84
N LEU A 772 -2.83 -30.44 -32.95
CA LEU A 772 -2.12 -29.17 -33.06
C LEU A 772 -2.93 -27.92 -32.66
N ASP A 773 -4.25 -27.97 -32.76
CA ASP A 773 -5.15 -26.89 -32.33
C ASP A 773 -5.15 -26.68 -30.82
N LYS A 774 -4.96 -27.76 -30.03
CA LYS A 774 -4.86 -27.70 -28.56
C LYS A 774 -3.60 -26.99 -28.11
N TYR A 775 -2.57 -26.96 -28.95
CA TYR A 775 -1.26 -26.36 -28.67
C TYR A 775 -1.06 -25.02 -29.40
N ARG A 776 -2.08 -24.50 -30.09
CA ARG A 776 -1.93 -23.33 -30.97
C ARG A 776 -1.40 -22.09 -30.26
N GLN A 777 -1.72 -21.91 -28.98
CA GLN A 777 -1.31 -20.77 -28.15
C GLN A 777 -0.02 -21.01 -27.35
N SER A 778 0.53 -22.22 -27.39
CA SER A 778 1.75 -22.61 -26.66
C SER A 778 2.86 -22.92 -27.67
N ARG A 779 3.59 -21.88 -28.07
CA ARG A 779 4.68 -21.96 -29.04
C ARG A 779 6.01 -21.72 -28.34
N ILE A 780 7.07 -22.39 -28.77
CA ILE A 780 8.38 -22.29 -28.11
C ILE A 780 8.99 -20.90 -28.37
N VAL A 781 9.47 -20.28 -27.29
CA VAL A 781 10.15 -18.98 -27.28
C VAL A 781 11.62 -19.14 -26.93
N GLN A 782 11.92 -19.88 -25.87
CA GLN A 782 13.28 -20.21 -25.44
C GLN A 782 13.38 -21.73 -25.23
N TRP A 783 14.52 -22.30 -25.60
CA TRP A 783 14.82 -23.71 -25.45
C TRP A 783 16.22 -23.84 -24.84
N SER A 784 16.26 -24.27 -23.57
CA SER A 784 17.51 -24.41 -22.82
C SER A 784 17.66 -25.82 -22.29
N TRP A 785 18.90 -26.33 -22.24
CA TRP A 785 19.19 -27.64 -21.69
C TRP A 785 20.65 -27.83 -21.28
N ALA A 786 20.89 -28.81 -20.44
CA ALA A 786 22.22 -29.19 -19.98
C ALA A 786 22.37 -30.71 -19.89
N LEU A 787 23.47 -31.24 -20.42
CA LEU A 787 23.83 -32.66 -20.40
C LEU A 787 24.85 -32.91 -19.29
N TYR A 788 24.63 -33.96 -18.50
CA TYR A 788 25.43 -34.33 -17.36
C TYR A 788 25.83 -35.81 -17.40
N GLU A 789 26.98 -36.14 -16.82
CA GLU A 789 27.30 -37.51 -16.41
C GLU A 789 26.41 -37.93 -15.21
N PRO A 790 26.25 -39.24 -14.93
CA PRO A 790 25.44 -39.74 -13.83
C PRO A 790 25.81 -39.19 -12.45
N ASP A 791 27.06 -38.76 -12.26
CA ASP A 791 27.59 -38.20 -11.01
C ASP A 791 27.32 -36.68 -10.84
N GLY A 792 26.67 -36.04 -11.82
CA GLY A 792 26.38 -34.61 -11.82
C GLY A 792 27.45 -33.74 -12.48
N THR A 793 28.46 -34.32 -13.13
CA THR A 793 29.43 -33.55 -13.92
C THR A 793 28.78 -32.98 -15.18
N LEU A 794 28.83 -31.65 -15.36
CA LEU A 794 28.29 -30.96 -16.55
C LEU A 794 29.18 -31.24 -17.78
N LEU A 795 28.58 -31.74 -18.86
CA LEU A 795 29.22 -32.02 -20.14
C LEU A 795 28.96 -30.94 -21.18
N ALA A 796 27.72 -30.45 -21.27
CA ALA A 796 27.31 -29.43 -22.22
C ALA A 796 26.13 -28.63 -21.67
N GLU A 797 26.04 -27.35 -21.99
CA GLU A 797 24.91 -26.46 -21.70
C GLU A 797 24.59 -25.66 -22.96
N GLU A 798 23.32 -25.59 -23.33
CA GLU A 798 22.82 -24.86 -24.49
C GLU A 798 21.62 -24.00 -24.08
N ASP A 799 21.54 -22.80 -24.66
CA ASP A 799 20.48 -21.83 -24.39
C ASP A 799 20.15 -21.05 -25.67
N HIS A 800 18.94 -21.22 -26.19
CA HIS A 800 18.56 -20.72 -27.50
C HIS A 800 17.18 -20.07 -27.51
N ILE A 801 17.09 -18.85 -28.03
CA ILE A 801 15.83 -18.22 -28.39
C ILE A 801 15.40 -18.74 -29.77
N ILE A 802 14.15 -19.16 -29.92
CA ILE A 802 13.61 -19.65 -31.19
C ILE A 802 13.06 -18.48 -31.98
N LYS A 803 13.50 -18.35 -33.24
CA LYS A 803 13.03 -17.31 -34.15
C LYS A 803 11.58 -17.60 -34.56
N PRO A 804 10.60 -16.75 -34.22
CA PRO A 804 9.22 -16.97 -34.61
C PRO A 804 9.05 -16.66 -36.10
N ASN A 805 8.24 -17.48 -36.78
CA ASN A 805 7.72 -17.16 -38.09
C ASN A 805 6.46 -16.28 -37.90
N PRO A 806 6.46 -15.00 -38.35
CA PRO A 806 5.34 -14.09 -38.12
C PRO A 806 4.01 -14.54 -38.77
N ALA A 807 4.08 -15.45 -39.75
CA ALA A 807 2.90 -16.08 -40.34
C ALA A 807 2.29 -17.18 -39.44
N GLU A 808 3.05 -17.69 -38.47
CA GLU A 808 2.67 -18.79 -37.59
C GLU A 808 2.26 -18.33 -36.19
N TYR A 809 3.01 -17.42 -35.58
CA TYR A 809 2.74 -16.89 -34.23
C TYR A 809 3.55 -15.63 -33.91
N ARG A 810 3.15 -14.93 -32.84
CA ARG A 810 3.88 -13.81 -32.25
C ARG A 810 4.06 -14.06 -30.76
N ILE A 811 5.07 -13.40 -30.17
CA ILE A 811 5.34 -13.45 -28.74
C ILE A 811 4.73 -12.22 -28.07
N ASP A 812 3.64 -12.40 -27.34
CA ASP A 812 2.85 -11.35 -26.67
C ASP A 812 2.91 -11.42 -25.14
N ASN A 813 3.68 -12.36 -24.59
CA ASN A 813 3.76 -12.68 -23.17
C ASN A 813 5.18 -12.42 -22.59
N ALA A 814 5.95 -11.55 -23.25
CA ALA A 814 7.34 -11.23 -22.90
C ALA A 814 7.54 -10.73 -21.46
N GLN A 815 6.49 -10.25 -20.79
CA GLN A 815 6.50 -9.89 -19.37
C GLN A 815 6.86 -11.05 -18.43
N PHE A 816 6.69 -12.30 -18.86
CA PHE A 816 6.97 -13.47 -18.02
C PHE A 816 8.43 -13.93 -18.14
N HIS A 817 9.01 -13.91 -19.34
CA HIS A 817 10.35 -14.46 -19.62
C HIS A 817 11.35 -13.45 -20.19
N GLY A 818 10.95 -12.19 -20.40
CA GLY A 818 11.81 -11.10 -20.86
C GLY A 818 12.18 -11.13 -22.36
N ILE A 819 11.70 -12.11 -23.12
CA ILE A 819 12.00 -12.25 -24.56
C ILE A 819 10.84 -11.68 -25.37
N THR A 820 11.02 -10.51 -25.96
CA THR A 820 10.02 -9.90 -26.85
C THR A 820 10.01 -10.55 -28.23
N ASP A 821 8.91 -10.39 -28.96
CA ASP A 821 8.80 -10.80 -30.37
C ASP A 821 9.94 -10.20 -31.23
N GLN A 822 10.35 -8.98 -30.92
CA GLN A 822 11.48 -8.32 -31.57
C GLN A 822 12.82 -8.98 -31.21
N ILE A 823 13.08 -9.26 -29.93
CA ILE A 823 14.29 -9.94 -29.48
C ILE A 823 14.40 -11.31 -30.17
N ALA A 824 13.33 -12.08 -30.19
CA ALA A 824 13.33 -13.40 -30.81
C ALA A 824 13.49 -13.34 -32.34
N ARG A 825 12.99 -12.31 -33.03
CA ARG A 825 13.21 -12.14 -34.48
C ARG A 825 14.65 -11.79 -34.83
N VAL A 826 15.29 -10.95 -34.01
CA VAL A 826 16.64 -10.43 -34.26
C VAL A 826 17.71 -11.41 -33.80
N GLN A 827 17.55 -11.95 -32.59
CA GLN A 827 18.55 -12.78 -31.91
C GLN A 827 18.22 -14.29 -31.95
N GLY A 828 16.98 -14.64 -32.31
CA GLY A 828 16.54 -16.04 -32.33
C GLY A 828 17.14 -16.85 -33.48
N LYS A 829 17.28 -18.15 -33.24
CA LYS A 829 17.78 -19.14 -34.20
C LYS A 829 16.64 -19.90 -34.84
N ASP A 830 16.88 -20.40 -36.05
CA ASP A 830 15.91 -21.27 -36.72
C ASP A 830 15.69 -22.54 -35.88
N PHE A 831 14.42 -22.94 -35.76
CA PHE A 831 14.00 -24.11 -34.99
C PHE A 831 14.78 -25.37 -35.39
N THR A 832 15.00 -25.57 -36.69
CA THR A 832 15.70 -26.76 -37.23
C THR A 832 17.16 -26.77 -36.76
N THR A 833 17.80 -25.61 -36.70
CA THR A 833 19.20 -25.49 -36.23
C THR A 833 19.31 -25.85 -34.75
N VAL A 834 18.34 -25.44 -33.95
CA VAL A 834 18.29 -25.77 -32.53
C VAL A 834 17.96 -27.24 -32.32
N LEU A 835 17.02 -27.79 -33.10
CA LEU A 835 16.63 -29.20 -33.07
C LEU A 835 17.83 -30.11 -33.37
N THR A 836 18.66 -29.83 -34.38
CA THR A 836 19.84 -30.64 -34.69
C THR A 836 20.82 -30.73 -33.50
N LYS A 837 21.05 -29.60 -32.80
CA LYS A 837 21.90 -29.59 -31.59
C LYS A 837 21.26 -30.36 -30.45
N TRP A 838 19.95 -30.20 -30.27
CA TRP A 838 19.20 -30.94 -29.26
C TRP A 838 19.30 -32.44 -29.49
N SER A 839 19.03 -32.92 -30.72
CA SER A 839 19.08 -34.36 -31.05
C SER A 839 20.44 -34.97 -30.78
N ALA A 840 21.54 -34.27 -31.10
CA ALA A 840 22.90 -34.76 -30.82
C ALA A 840 23.20 -34.92 -29.31
N HIS A 841 22.62 -34.09 -28.45
CA HIS A 841 22.74 -34.22 -27.00
C HIS A 841 21.72 -35.22 -26.42
N LEU A 842 20.52 -35.31 -27.01
CA LEU A 842 19.47 -36.25 -26.62
C LEU A 842 19.86 -37.70 -26.90
N GLU A 843 20.52 -37.97 -28.03
CA GLU A 843 21.00 -39.31 -28.41
C GLU A 843 21.93 -39.88 -27.33
N GLN A 844 22.80 -39.04 -26.76
CA GLN A 844 23.74 -39.39 -25.69
C GLN A 844 23.06 -39.59 -24.33
N ALA A 845 21.86 -39.03 -24.13
CA ALA A 845 21.15 -39.09 -22.87
C ALA A 845 20.30 -40.36 -22.79
N THR A 846 20.32 -40.98 -21.61
CA THR A 846 19.42 -42.10 -21.27
C THR A 846 18.19 -41.61 -20.51
N THR A 847 18.37 -40.55 -19.72
CA THR A 847 17.35 -39.96 -18.85
C THR A 847 17.19 -38.48 -19.16
N VAL A 848 15.95 -38.02 -19.28
CA VAL A 848 15.61 -36.60 -19.43
C VAL A 848 14.85 -36.11 -18.20
N VAL A 849 15.28 -34.98 -17.65
CA VAL A 849 14.80 -34.42 -16.39
C VAL A 849 14.29 -33.00 -16.62
N GLY A 850 13.21 -32.64 -15.92
CA GLY A 850 12.73 -31.25 -15.87
C GLY A 850 11.86 -31.02 -14.63
N HIS A 851 11.59 -29.76 -14.32
CA HIS A 851 10.63 -29.38 -13.28
C HIS A 851 9.30 -29.03 -13.95
N ASN A 852 8.24 -29.79 -13.67
CA ASN A 852 7.01 -29.78 -14.47
C ASN A 852 7.19 -30.24 -15.95
N VAL A 853 8.25 -31.01 -16.21
CA VAL A 853 8.70 -31.52 -17.54
C VAL A 853 7.62 -32.03 -18.50
N ASN A 854 6.49 -32.53 -17.98
CA ASN A 854 5.40 -33.00 -18.84
C ASN A 854 4.80 -31.88 -19.67
N PHE A 855 4.78 -30.65 -19.16
CA PHE A 855 4.37 -29.47 -19.92
C PHE A 855 5.26 -29.29 -21.15
N ASP A 856 6.56 -29.11 -20.90
CA ASP A 856 7.59 -28.82 -21.91
C ASP A 856 7.69 -29.95 -22.94
N ARG A 857 7.59 -31.19 -22.46
CA ARG A 857 7.58 -32.40 -23.30
C ARG A 857 6.47 -32.36 -24.35
N HIS A 858 5.24 -32.01 -23.95
CA HIS A 858 4.11 -32.00 -24.89
C HIS A 858 4.16 -30.82 -25.84
N VAL A 859 4.65 -29.66 -25.40
CA VAL A 859 4.85 -28.49 -26.26
C VAL A 859 5.90 -28.80 -27.34
N LEU A 860 7.04 -29.38 -26.96
CA LEU A 860 8.08 -29.78 -27.92
C LEU A 860 7.58 -30.83 -28.91
N LEU A 861 6.91 -31.89 -28.45
CA LEU A 861 6.32 -32.90 -29.34
C LEU A 861 5.31 -32.28 -30.31
N SER A 862 4.51 -31.32 -29.86
CA SER A 862 3.56 -30.64 -30.73
C SER A 862 4.26 -29.82 -31.82
N GLU A 863 5.40 -29.17 -31.53
CA GLU A 863 6.21 -28.46 -32.53
C GLU A 863 6.88 -29.42 -33.53
N LEU A 864 7.37 -30.58 -33.07
CA LEU A 864 7.93 -31.61 -33.94
C LEU A 864 6.87 -32.15 -34.90
N HIS A 865 5.67 -32.47 -34.41
CA HIS A 865 4.55 -32.89 -35.26
C HIS A 865 4.10 -31.79 -36.22
N ARG A 866 3.99 -30.54 -35.74
CA ARG A 866 3.62 -29.38 -36.56
C ARG A 866 4.56 -29.17 -37.75
N ARG A 867 5.84 -29.44 -37.55
CA ARG A 867 6.92 -29.26 -38.54
C ARG A 867 7.31 -30.55 -39.27
N LYS A 868 6.62 -31.66 -39.00
CA LYS A 868 6.81 -32.99 -39.63
C LYS A 868 8.14 -33.69 -39.32
N PHE A 869 8.75 -33.40 -38.16
CA PHE A 869 9.92 -34.11 -37.61
C PHE A 869 9.48 -35.36 -36.83
N LEU A 870 8.96 -36.37 -37.54
CA LEU A 870 8.31 -37.54 -36.92
C LEU A 870 9.32 -38.55 -36.33
N GLU A 871 10.52 -38.62 -36.90
CA GLU A 871 11.58 -39.52 -36.41
C GLU A 871 12.12 -39.03 -35.07
N GLU A 872 12.40 -37.71 -34.97
CA GLU A 872 12.84 -37.05 -33.73
C GLU A 872 11.76 -37.08 -32.65
N ALA A 873 10.48 -36.95 -33.04
CA ALA A 873 9.35 -37.10 -32.11
C ALA A 873 9.31 -38.52 -31.51
N THR A 874 9.54 -39.54 -32.34
CA THR A 874 9.56 -40.94 -31.89
C THR A 874 10.74 -41.20 -30.95
N GLU A 875 11.96 -40.77 -31.31
CA GLU A 875 13.14 -40.92 -30.45
C GLU A 875 12.93 -40.26 -29.08
N PHE A 876 12.40 -39.05 -29.07
CA PHE A 876 12.11 -38.27 -27.85
C PHE A 876 11.12 -38.97 -26.91
N GLU A 877 10.14 -39.71 -27.46
CA GLU A 877 9.20 -40.49 -26.65
C GLU A 877 9.81 -41.73 -26.01
N THR A 878 10.90 -42.28 -26.57
CA THR A 878 11.56 -43.50 -26.05
C THR A 878 12.46 -43.26 -24.83
N LYS A 879 12.83 -42.00 -24.55
CA LYS A 879 13.73 -41.66 -23.43
C LYS A 879 13.06 -41.86 -22.07
N HIS A 880 13.85 -42.10 -21.02
CA HIS A 880 13.33 -42.18 -19.65
C HIS A 880 13.10 -40.78 -19.07
N TRP A 881 11.84 -40.44 -18.75
CA TRP A 881 11.44 -39.10 -18.32
C TRP A 881 11.26 -39.00 -16.79
N ILE A 882 11.90 -38.02 -16.15
CA ILE A 882 11.76 -37.75 -14.72
C ILE A 882 11.28 -36.31 -14.48
N CYS A 883 10.17 -36.17 -13.75
CA CYS A 883 9.65 -34.88 -13.32
C CYS A 883 9.99 -34.63 -11.84
N THR A 884 10.90 -33.68 -11.56
CA THR A 884 11.30 -33.35 -10.18
C THR A 884 10.13 -32.82 -9.36
N MET A 885 9.19 -32.09 -9.97
CA MET A 885 7.96 -31.61 -9.33
C MET A 885 7.09 -32.76 -8.80
N GLN A 886 6.93 -33.84 -9.56
CA GLN A 886 6.11 -34.98 -9.12
C GLN A 886 6.84 -35.78 -8.04
N ARG A 887 8.13 -36.01 -8.25
CA ARG A 887 9.00 -36.79 -7.37
C ARG A 887 9.17 -36.13 -5.99
N ALA A 888 9.21 -34.80 -5.94
CA ALA A 888 9.39 -34.04 -4.71
C ALA A 888 8.12 -33.83 -3.86
N LYS A 889 6.94 -34.32 -4.28
CA LYS A 889 5.68 -34.14 -3.53
C LYS A 889 5.76 -34.63 -2.09
N GLU A 890 6.35 -35.80 -1.90
CA GLU A 890 6.49 -36.40 -0.57
C GLU A 890 7.62 -35.73 0.22
N LEU A 891 8.73 -35.40 -0.45
CA LEU A 891 9.88 -34.72 0.17
C LEU A 891 9.49 -33.34 0.74
N CYS A 892 8.76 -32.53 -0.02
CA CYS A 892 8.33 -31.20 0.42
C CYS A 892 7.09 -31.26 1.32
N ALA A 893 6.27 -32.32 1.22
CA ALA A 893 5.07 -32.58 2.02
C ALA A 893 4.07 -31.39 2.10
N LEU A 894 4.05 -30.52 1.09
CA LEU A 894 3.19 -29.34 1.04
C LEU A 894 1.73 -29.75 0.84
N ARG A 895 0.78 -29.07 1.49
CA ARG A 895 -0.64 -29.40 1.43
C ARG A 895 -1.48 -28.29 0.82
N ALA A 896 -2.46 -28.69 0.02
CA ALA A 896 -3.56 -27.85 -0.45
C ALA A 896 -4.88 -28.58 -0.10
N GLY A 897 -5.51 -28.19 1.00
CA GLY A 897 -6.58 -28.98 1.62
C GLY A 897 -6.06 -30.34 2.10
N ASN A 898 -6.74 -31.43 1.72
CA ASN A 898 -6.39 -32.80 2.10
C ASN A 898 -5.45 -33.51 1.11
N LYS A 899 -4.95 -32.83 0.07
CA LYS A 899 -4.06 -33.43 -0.95
C LYS A 899 -2.66 -32.83 -0.88
N LEU A 900 -1.65 -33.64 -1.22
CA LEU A 900 -0.28 -33.17 -1.40
C LEU A 900 -0.20 -32.29 -2.66
N LYS A 901 0.29 -31.07 -2.45
CA LYS A 901 0.51 -30.08 -3.49
C LYS A 901 1.87 -30.36 -4.15
N PRO A 902 1.97 -30.41 -5.50
CA PRO A 902 3.25 -30.39 -6.18
C PRO A 902 4.04 -29.11 -5.81
N PRO A 903 5.31 -29.22 -5.38
CA PRO A 903 6.12 -28.06 -5.03
C PRO A 903 6.53 -27.27 -6.27
N LYS A 904 6.59 -25.94 -6.15
CA LYS A 904 7.30 -25.08 -7.10
C LYS A 904 8.81 -25.35 -7.04
N LEU A 905 9.58 -24.96 -8.07
CA LEU A 905 11.03 -25.20 -8.11
C LEU A 905 11.74 -24.54 -6.91
N ILE A 906 11.38 -23.30 -6.56
CA ILE A 906 11.90 -22.62 -5.37
C ILE A 906 11.52 -23.35 -4.05
N GLU A 907 10.34 -23.96 -3.97
CA GLU A 907 9.91 -24.73 -2.79
C GLU A 907 10.75 -26.01 -2.65
N LEU A 908 11.10 -26.66 -3.78
CA LEU A 908 12.02 -27.79 -3.83
C LEU A 908 13.46 -27.37 -3.48
N MET A 909 13.94 -26.25 -4.02
CA MET A 909 15.25 -25.69 -3.69
C MET A 909 15.39 -25.43 -2.19
N HIS A 910 14.39 -24.80 -1.57
CA HIS A 910 14.37 -24.62 -0.12
C HIS A 910 14.38 -25.94 0.64
N ALA A 911 13.59 -26.93 0.20
CA ALA A 911 13.58 -28.25 0.85
C ALA A 911 14.94 -28.97 0.76
N LEU A 912 15.71 -28.72 -0.30
CA LEU A 912 17.03 -29.31 -0.55
C LEU A 912 18.20 -28.42 -0.11
N ASN A 913 17.95 -27.24 0.48
CA ASN A 913 18.95 -26.21 0.79
C ASN A 913 19.82 -25.82 -0.42
N VAL A 914 19.20 -25.73 -1.60
CA VAL A 914 19.83 -25.16 -2.80
C VAL A 914 19.62 -23.66 -2.77
N GLU A 915 20.68 -22.91 -2.48
CA GLU A 915 20.62 -21.45 -2.44
C GLU A 915 20.51 -20.84 -3.84
N GLN A 916 19.73 -19.77 -3.96
CA GLN A 916 19.62 -19.01 -5.19
C GLN A 916 20.88 -18.14 -5.37
N GLU A 917 21.65 -18.43 -6.41
CA GLU A 917 22.78 -17.59 -6.82
C GLU A 917 22.34 -16.20 -7.33
N PRO A 918 23.04 -15.12 -6.91
CA PRO A 918 22.80 -13.77 -7.41
C PRO A 918 22.88 -13.70 -8.94
N GLY A 919 21.87 -13.10 -9.58
CA GLY A 919 21.81 -12.90 -11.02
C GLY A 919 21.10 -14.00 -11.83
N ARG A 920 20.56 -15.04 -11.19
CA ARG A 920 19.74 -16.09 -11.83
C ARG A 920 18.28 -16.02 -11.36
N SER A 921 17.41 -15.39 -12.15
CA SER A 921 15.95 -15.30 -11.90
C SER A 921 15.19 -16.51 -12.45
N PHE A 922 14.09 -16.90 -11.77
CA PHE A 922 13.10 -17.86 -12.28
C PHE A 922 12.33 -17.29 -13.48
N HIS A 923 11.70 -18.14 -14.30
CA HIS A 923 11.07 -17.75 -15.58
C HIS A 923 12.09 -17.33 -16.63
N ASN A 924 13.19 -18.07 -16.64
CA ASN A 924 14.14 -18.12 -17.73
C ASN A 924 14.60 -19.57 -17.81
N SER A 925 14.29 -20.25 -18.92
CA SER A 925 14.51 -21.69 -19.04
C SER A 925 15.96 -22.12 -18.76
N LYS A 926 16.96 -21.25 -18.99
CA LYS A 926 18.36 -21.52 -18.63
C LYS A 926 18.57 -21.65 -17.12
N HIS A 927 18.00 -20.73 -16.34
CA HIS A 927 18.13 -20.76 -14.88
C HIS A 927 17.30 -21.89 -14.28
N ASP A 928 16.13 -22.17 -14.86
CA ASP A 928 15.27 -23.26 -14.42
C ASP A 928 15.91 -24.63 -14.71
N VAL A 929 16.61 -24.80 -15.83
CA VAL A 929 17.49 -25.97 -16.09
C VAL A 929 18.56 -26.10 -15.03
N TYR A 930 19.27 -25.01 -14.72
CA TYR A 930 20.36 -25.03 -13.75
C TYR A 930 19.89 -25.45 -12.34
N TYR A 931 18.82 -24.83 -11.84
CA TYR A 931 18.30 -25.15 -10.51
C TYR A 931 17.61 -26.51 -10.48
N THR A 932 16.97 -26.93 -11.57
CA THR A 932 16.43 -28.29 -11.70
C THR A 932 17.53 -29.32 -11.62
N ALA A 933 18.67 -29.10 -12.29
CA ALA A 933 19.83 -29.98 -12.22
C ALA A 933 20.39 -30.05 -10.79
N LYS A 934 20.60 -28.89 -10.14
CA LYS A 934 21.05 -28.85 -8.74
C LYS A 934 20.12 -29.61 -7.80
N CYS A 935 18.80 -29.41 -7.94
CA CYS A 935 17.82 -30.12 -7.13
C CYS A 935 17.83 -31.62 -7.42
N PHE A 936 17.87 -32.02 -8.69
CA PHE A 936 17.87 -33.43 -9.09
C PHE A 936 19.08 -34.19 -8.54
N PHE A 937 20.29 -33.63 -8.64
CA PHE A 937 21.50 -34.25 -8.10
C PHE A 937 21.58 -34.14 -6.58
N ALA A 938 21.13 -33.04 -5.96
CA ALA A 938 21.04 -32.92 -4.50
C ALA A 938 20.06 -33.94 -3.88
N GLU A 939 18.94 -34.21 -4.56
CA GLU A 939 17.99 -35.25 -4.17
C GLU A 939 18.63 -36.66 -4.20
N GLN A 940 19.58 -36.90 -5.11
CA GLN A 940 20.32 -38.16 -5.16
C GLN A 940 21.36 -38.29 -4.04
N VAL A 941 21.98 -37.18 -3.63
CA VAL A 941 22.91 -37.14 -2.47
C VAL A 941 22.20 -37.49 -1.16
N LEU A 942 20.89 -37.22 -1.06
CA LEU A 942 20.06 -37.65 0.09
C LEU A 942 19.80 -39.17 0.14
N LYS A 943 20.20 -39.94 -0.89
CA LYS A 943 20.12 -41.42 -0.90
C LYS A 943 21.45 -42.18 -0.84
N ASN A 944 22.62 -41.51 -0.75
CA ASN A 944 23.97 -42.04 -0.38
C ASN A 944 25.06 -41.17 -1.08
N PRO A 945 26.25 -40.85 -0.49
CA PRO A 945 26.75 -40.88 0.89
C PRO A 945 27.07 -39.44 1.41
N CYS A 946 27.55 -39.31 2.67
CA CYS A 946 27.82 -38.03 3.33
C CYS A 946 28.79 -37.09 2.56
N PRO A 947 28.40 -35.85 2.19
CA PRO A 947 29.26 -34.94 1.43
C PRO A 947 30.33 -34.28 2.30
N LYS A 948 31.61 -34.48 1.96
CA LYS A 948 32.86 -33.67 2.15
C LYS A 948 33.03 -32.69 3.35
N MET A 949 32.18 -32.68 4.38
CA MET A 949 32.22 -31.71 5.49
C MET A 949 32.87 -32.21 6.79
N TYR A 950 33.44 -33.41 6.78
CA TYR A 950 34.24 -33.92 7.90
C TYR A 950 35.67 -34.17 7.42
N GLU A 951 36.57 -33.21 7.63
CA GLU A 951 38.00 -33.53 7.62
C GLU A 951 38.33 -34.25 8.94
N GLY A 952 38.97 -35.42 8.85
CA GLY A 952 39.36 -36.22 10.02
C GLY A 952 38.85 -37.67 10.01
N LYS A 953 38.65 -38.25 11.20
CA LYS A 953 38.43 -39.70 11.47
C LYS A 953 37.28 -40.33 10.68
N HIS A 954 36.25 -39.58 10.31
CA HIS A 954 35.03 -40.07 9.64
C HIS A 954 34.92 -39.66 8.17
N LYS A 955 36.02 -39.19 7.56
CA LYS A 955 36.05 -38.76 6.15
C LYS A 955 35.65 -39.92 5.23
N GLY A 956 34.66 -39.68 4.38
CA GLY A 956 34.17 -40.67 3.40
C GLY A 956 33.23 -41.73 3.94
N LYS A 957 32.87 -41.69 5.23
CA LYS A 957 31.94 -42.65 5.86
C LYS A 957 30.49 -42.15 5.83
N THR A 958 29.54 -43.07 5.74
CA THR A 958 28.09 -42.84 5.87
C THR A 958 27.68 -42.61 7.33
N TYR A 959 26.50 -42.05 7.57
CA TYR A 959 26.03 -41.84 8.95
C TYR A 959 25.74 -43.17 9.67
N GLU A 960 25.34 -44.19 8.91
CA GLU A 960 25.17 -45.56 9.36
C GLU A 960 26.50 -46.18 9.80
N GLU A 961 27.57 -46.00 9.03
CA GLU A 961 28.92 -46.46 9.38
C GLU A 961 29.45 -45.73 10.63
N ILE A 962 29.23 -44.41 10.75
CA ILE A 962 29.65 -43.64 11.93
C ILE A 962 28.88 -44.09 13.18
N LEU A 963 27.57 -44.35 13.09
CA LEU A 963 26.78 -44.87 14.21
C LEU A 963 27.25 -46.26 14.65
N LYS A 964 27.69 -47.09 13.70
CA LYS A 964 28.17 -48.44 13.98
C LYS A 964 29.59 -48.45 14.57
N GLU A 965 30.46 -47.56 14.10
CA GLU A 965 31.88 -47.53 14.49
C GLU A 965 32.18 -46.60 15.66
N ASP A 966 31.38 -45.54 15.86
CA ASP A 966 31.61 -44.49 16.86
C ASP A 966 30.27 -43.96 17.40
N ARG A 967 29.51 -44.86 18.02
CA ARG A 967 28.18 -44.58 18.59
C ARG A 967 28.22 -43.42 19.60
N ASP A 968 29.27 -43.33 20.41
CA ASP A 968 29.44 -42.26 21.40
C ASP A 968 29.57 -40.88 20.74
N TYR A 969 30.29 -40.77 19.63
CA TYR A 969 30.36 -39.52 18.85
C TYR A 969 28.98 -39.10 18.36
N VAL A 970 28.17 -40.05 17.88
CA VAL A 970 26.82 -39.79 17.38
C VAL A 970 25.87 -39.33 18.49
N ILE A 971 25.90 -40.01 19.64
CA ILE A 971 25.12 -39.67 20.83
C ILE A 971 25.51 -38.27 21.32
N ASN A 972 26.81 -38.00 21.45
CA ASN A 972 27.33 -36.73 21.91
C ASN A 972 26.99 -35.58 20.92
N ALA A 973 27.12 -35.80 19.61
CA ALA A 973 26.76 -34.83 18.59
C ALA A 973 25.27 -34.47 18.63
N HIS A 974 24.39 -35.47 18.79
CA HIS A 974 22.96 -35.25 18.92
C HIS A 974 22.62 -34.49 20.21
N ALA A 975 23.19 -34.90 21.35
CA ALA A 975 22.95 -34.29 22.65
C ALA A 975 23.42 -32.82 22.71
N VAL A 976 24.64 -32.52 22.23
CA VAL A 976 25.18 -31.15 22.18
C VAL A 976 24.31 -30.26 21.30
N CYS A 977 23.88 -30.73 20.11
CA CYS A 977 23.00 -29.95 19.23
C CYS A 977 21.65 -29.61 19.89
N ASN A 978 21.10 -30.53 20.70
CA ASN A 978 19.83 -30.32 21.39
C ASN A 978 19.94 -29.37 22.59
N VAL A 979 21.02 -29.48 23.36
CA VAL A 979 21.26 -28.64 24.55
C VAL A 979 21.72 -27.25 24.15
N ARG A 980 22.75 -27.13 23.29
CA ARG A 980 23.40 -25.86 22.93
C ARG A 980 22.79 -25.17 21.70
N LYS A 981 21.76 -25.76 21.08
CA LYS A 981 21.00 -25.17 19.95
C LYS A 981 21.87 -24.76 18.76
N LEU A 982 22.82 -25.62 18.36
CA LEU A 982 23.77 -25.37 17.27
C LEU A 982 23.13 -25.52 15.88
N TYR A 983 22.21 -24.63 15.52
CA TYR A 983 21.39 -24.73 14.30
C TYR A 983 22.19 -24.63 12.99
N GLY A 984 23.38 -24.01 13.00
CA GLY A 984 24.26 -23.87 11.83
C GLY A 984 25.46 -24.83 11.79
N SER A 985 25.58 -25.77 12.74
CA SER A 985 26.75 -26.66 12.82
C SER A 985 26.66 -27.85 11.85
N PRO A 986 27.78 -28.32 11.27
CA PRO A 986 27.82 -29.58 10.52
C PRO A 986 27.28 -30.78 11.31
N LEU A 987 27.46 -30.79 12.64
CA LEU A 987 26.94 -31.82 13.55
C LEU A 987 25.40 -31.89 13.54
N ARG A 988 24.73 -30.80 13.17
CA ARG A 988 23.26 -30.75 13.14
C ARG A 988 22.67 -31.70 12.09
N LYS A 989 23.40 -31.98 11.01
CA LYS A 989 22.97 -32.93 9.96
C LYS A 989 22.95 -34.36 10.50
N LEU A 990 24.03 -34.78 11.18
CA LEU A 990 24.09 -36.06 11.89
C LEU A 990 23.00 -36.13 12.99
N SER A 991 22.83 -35.07 13.78
CA SER A 991 21.78 -35.00 14.82
C SER A 991 20.38 -35.21 14.23
N ASN A 992 20.04 -34.55 13.12
CA ASN A 992 18.74 -34.70 12.48
C ASN A 992 18.51 -36.11 11.89
N TRP A 993 19.55 -36.73 11.34
CA TRP A 993 19.49 -38.09 10.81
C TRP A 993 19.26 -39.12 11.92
N VAL A 994 19.91 -38.95 13.08
CA VAL A 994 19.77 -39.84 14.26
C VAL A 994 18.44 -39.65 15.00
N LYS A 995 17.84 -38.45 14.92
CA LYS A 995 16.61 -38.07 15.63
C LYS A 995 15.46 -39.10 15.53
N PRO A 996 15.07 -39.58 14.32
CA PRO A 996 14.03 -40.62 14.21
C PRO A 996 14.43 -41.96 14.82
N MET A 997 15.73 -42.31 14.87
CA MET A 997 16.22 -43.52 15.53
C MET A 997 16.14 -43.40 17.05
N VAL A 998 16.56 -42.27 17.62
CA VAL A 998 16.41 -41.95 19.06
C VAL A 998 14.94 -41.95 19.49
N ALA A 999 14.03 -41.59 18.59
CA ALA A 999 12.60 -41.63 18.90
C ALA A 999 12.04 -43.07 18.97
N LYS A 1000 12.71 -44.05 18.35
CA LYS A 1000 12.24 -45.44 18.20
C LYS A 1000 13.03 -46.46 19.02
N ASP A 1001 14.28 -46.17 19.37
CA ASP A 1001 15.17 -47.03 20.18
C ASP A 1001 15.26 -46.46 21.61
N ASP A 1002 14.59 -47.13 22.55
CA ASP A 1002 14.53 -46.69 23.95
C ASP A 1002 15.89 -46.71 24.66
N GLN A 1003 16.80 -47.60 24.27
CA GLN A 1003 18.15 -47.66 24.84
C GLN A 1003 18.98 -46.47 24.36
N LEU A 1004 18.98 -46.19 23.06
CA LEU A 1004 19.67 -45.03 22.49
C LEU A 1004 19.10 -43.71 23.04
N LYS A 1005 17.79 -43.66 23.28
CA LYS A 1005 17.11 -42.51 23.88
C LYS A 1005 17.56 -42.24 25.32
N GLN A 1006 17.74 -43.29 26.12
CA GLN A 1006 18.27 -43.16 27.48
C GLN A 1006 19.73 -42.70 27.47
N GLU A 1007 20.56 -43.24 26.58
CA GLU A 1007 21.97 -42.85 26.40
C GLU A 1007 22.10 -41.36 26.01
N VAL A 1008 21.31 -40.89 25.04
CA VAL A 1008 21.26 -39.47 24.64
C VAL A 1008 20.80 -38.59 25.78
N LYS A 1009 19.74 -38.97 26.50
CA LYS A 1009 19.20 -38.17 27.59
C LYS A 1009 20.21 -38.02 28.73
N LYS A 1010 20.88 -39.12 29.12
CA LYS A 1010 21.96 -39.10 30.11
C LYS A 1010 23.09 -38.16 29.67
N ARG A 1011 23.46 -38.21 28.39
CA ARG A 1011 24.52 -37.34 27.86
C ARG A 1011 24.11 -35.86 27.81
N GLU A 1012 22.85 -35.56 27.49
CA GLU A 1012 22.31 -34.19 27.56
C GLU A 1012 22.34 -33.62 28.98
N GLU A 1013 22.06 -34.45 29.99
CA GLU A 1013 22.13 -34.07 31.41
C GLU A 1013 23.58 -33.80 31.84
N GLU A 1014 24.53 -34.64 31.44
CA GLU A 1014 25.97 -34.42 31.68
C GLU A 1014 26.46 -33.11 31.04
N ILE A 1015 26.07 -32.83 29.78
CA ILE A 1015 26.46 -31.58 29.08
C ILE A 1015 25.85 -30.33 29.74
N ARG A 1016 24.64 -30.44 30.31
CA ARG A 1016 24.01 -29.33 31.05
C ARG A 1016 24.68 -29.07 32.41
N ALA A 1017 25.29 -30.09 33.01
CA ALA A 1017 25.99 -29.98 34.29
C ALA A 1017 27.43 -29.46 34.16
N MET A 1018 28.01 -29.44 32.95
CA MET A 1018 29.33 -28.86 32.68
C MET A 1018 29.26 -27.32 32.61
N THR A 1019 29.93 -26.64 33.54
CA THR A 1019 29.90 -25.17 33.70
C THR A 1019 30.98 -24.39 32.94
N ASP A 1020 32.00 -25.03 32.36
CA ASP A 1020 33.03 -24.35 31.56
C ASP A 1020 33.08 -24.83 30.10
N ILE A 1021 33.46 -23.88 29.22
CA ILE A 1021 33.13 -23.63 27.80
C ILE A 1021 33.00 -24.85 26.87
#